data_AF-A0A2S6FSE6-F1
#
_entry.id   AF-A0A2S6FSE6-F1
#
_cell.length_a   1.000
_cell.length_b   1.000
_cell.length_c   1.000
_cell.angle_alpha   90.00
_cell.angle_beta   90.00
_cell.angle_gamma   90.00
#
_symmetry.space_group_name_H-M   'P 1'
#
loop_
_entity.id
_entity.type
_entity.pdbx_description
1 polymer ?
#
loop_
_entity_poly.entity_id
_entity_poly.type
_entity_poly.pdbx_seq_one_letter_code
_entity_poly.pdbx_strand_id
1 'polypeptide(L)'
;MTNLSHPAPQFSTGDAEKLSEQLFNVIGTATPLDGERDRNYRLNTGTDAGWILKVVNSTEPRVESEFQTAILSHLATHNPELTVPFLKKSLAGEYLATAVAPSGETHAVRLVSWLHGTPLAEVKRTFELMRSLGQSFGEIDRALQGFIHPGAVRDIDWDLRHAARSRSRLHFVKDPGRRAILERFIESFEQNVQPKLSRLRAQVIHNDGNDWNILVDSRNHQNVSGVIDFGDAVHTILIAEVAITCAYSILDTEDPIGAAAALTAGFHEKYPLQPEELDVLFNLIAMRLVTSVTLSASRCDRTQDNPYLGISEAPAWRLLERMDRMNPRLATAILRKACGFDAIEGAGAVRRWVAENSKSFADIVRPSAATMNKVIAPFGDASHVMTIASAEQRPAQATKWWSDFSAEHKVPLGIGPWGEERTIYTDTAFESRFIEGQRRIIHVGVDLIMPAGTPLYTPVAGVVQSVEVEHEPLGYGGLIMLKHSPEGCPPFLTLWGHMAHEALARLKPGDRLEAGALVGYMGADTENGGWIPHVHFQMSTDTGLKAGEFIGVGERAYLEVWADLFPDASILAGIPAETYSQDGRTKAELVAKRKELLLPNLSISYSDPIKFVRGDGVWLIDNFGRAYLDCFNNVCHLGHSHPDVVQALSRQASRLNTNTRYLHDNIVEYAERLTATLPEGLTVASFGCSGSEANSLMLRMARNHTGRNDAIVLDWAYHGTTQELIDLSPYKYKRKAGKGRADHVFEAAVPDAYRGMDHWAFEELGKRYAESVADQIELMRKQGRAPAFFLAESIPSVAGQLFFPENYLKEVYAMVRAEGGLCLADEVQVGFGRVGSHWWAFETQGVVPDAVSMGKPIGNGHPMSAVVTTREIADSFNNGMEYFNTFAGSPVSCAVGLSVLDVIERDNLKLNALTIGNYLLDGFRKLQQRYDAIGDVRGQGLFLGIELVTDRKTKVPATQLAKQVADGARERGILIGTEGPHDNVLKMRPSMIFSQANADFLLEVLDESFKAALR
;
A
#
# COMPACT_ATOMS: atom_id res chain seq x y z
N MET A 1 -47.18 26.74 30.16
CA MET A 1 -46.70 27.55 29.01
C MET A 1 -46.21 28.87 29.57
N THR A 2 -44.95 29.16 29.35
CA THR A 2 -44.26 30.34 29.87
C THR A 2 -44.77 31.61 29.17
N ASN A 3 -45.21 32.62 29.92
CA ASN A 3 -45.73 33.85 29.33
C ASN A 3 -44.56 34.75 28.90
N LEU A 4 -44.30 34.83 27.60
CA LEU A 4 -43.20 35.66 27.03
C LEU A 4 -43.51 37.16 26.98
N SER A 5 -44.74 37.57 27.29
CA SER A 5 -45.16 38.98 27.30
C SER A 5 -45.14 39.63 28.70
N HIS A 6 -44.79 38.86 29.74
CA HIS A 6 -44.68 39.38 31.10
C HIS A 6 -43.38 40.17 31.25
N PRO A 7 -43.39 41.39 31.81
CA PRO A 7 -42.19 42.19 31.98
C PRO A 7 -41.17 41.50 32.89
N ALA A 8 -39.90 41.84 32.72
CA ALA A 8 -38.82 41.37 33.58
C ALA A 8 -38.96 41.92 35.03
N PRO A 9 -38.43 41.22 36.05
CA PRO A 9 -38.50 41.67 37.44
C PRO A 9 -37.93 43.08 37.66
N GLN A 10 -38.68 43.94 38.35
CA GLN A 10 -38.28 45.33 38.64
C GLN A 10 -37.57 45.45 39.99
N PHE A 11 -36.29 45.06 40.03
CA PHE A 11 -35.41 45.31 41.17
C PHE A 11 -34.39 46.40 40.81
N SER A 12 -34.06 47.31 41.73
CA SER A 12 -32.93 48.23 41.54
C SER A 12 -31.60 47.55 41.86
N THR A 13 -30.47 48.16 41.51
CA THR A 13 -29.15 47.67 41.96
C THR A 13 -29.06 47.64 43.48
N GLY A 14 -29.58 48.66 44.16
CA GLY A 14 -29.64 48.69 45.63
C GLY A 14 -30.53 47.60 46.24
N ASP A 15 -31.60 47.18 45.55
CA ASP A 15 -32.40 46.03 45.99
C ASP A 15 -31.63 44.72 45.82
N ALA A 16 -30.87 44.57 44.73
CA ALA A 16 -30.02 43.41 44.51
C ALA A 16 -28.92 43.27 45.59
N GLU A 17 -28.27 44.38 45.97
CA GLU A 17 -27.27 44.40 47.05
C GLU A 17 -27.87 43.97 48.40
N LYS A 18 -29.07 44.47 48.73
CA LYS A 18 -29.79 44.07 49.95
C LYS A 18 -30.17 42.59 49.91
N LEU A 19 -30.69 42.12 48.78
CA LEU A 19 -31.09 40.71 48.62
C LEU A 19 -29.89 39.77 48.75
N SER A 20 -28.74 40.12 48.16
CA SER A 20 -27.54 39.30 48.27
C SER A 20 -26.97 39.24 49.69
N GLU A 21 -27.01 40.36 50.42
CA GLU A 21 -26.60 40.41 51.83
C GLU A 21 -27.56 39.61 52.71
N GLN A 22 -28.87 39.88 52.62
CA GLN A 22 -29.88 39.29 53.50
C GLN A 22 -30.11 37.81 53.27
N LEU A 23 -30.14 37.37 52.00
CA LEU A 23 -30.45 35.97 51.68
C LEU A 23 -29.21 35.10 51.66
N PHE A 24 -28.05 35.64 51.28
CA PHE A 24 -26.84 34.84 50.99
C PHE A 24 -25.59 35.28 51.76
N ASN A 25 -25.64 36.34 52.57
CA ASN A 25 -24.48 36.93 53.26
C ASN A 25 -23.34 37.28 52.28
N VAL A 26 -23.70 37.89 51.15
CA VAL A 26 -22.75 38.38 50.14
C VAL A 26 -22.91 39.89 49.99
N ILE A 27 -21.85 40.61 50.40
CA ILE A 27 -21.75 42.07 50.32
C ILE A 27 -20.90 42.41 49.09
N GLY A 28 -21.44 43.21 48.19
CA GLY A 28 -20.74 43.66 47.00
C GLY A 28 -21.57 44.70 46.23
N THR A 29 -20.94 45.40 45.30
CA THR A 29 -21.62 46.39 44.47
C THR A 29 -22.30 45.69 43.29
N ALA A 30 -23.59 45.95 43.07
CA ALA A 30 -24.37 45.32 42.01
C ALA A 30 -24.37 46.13 40.70
N THR A 31 -24.01 45.47 39.60
CA THR A 31 -24.12 46.01 38.24
C THR A 31 -25.11 45.16 37.45
N PRO A 32 -26.11 45.75 36.75
CA PRO A 32 -27.06 44.97 35.96
C PRO A 32 -26.35 44.25 34.81
N LEU A 33 -26.81 43.04 34.52
CA LEU A 33 -26.46 42.26 33.33
C LEU A 33 -27.70 42.10 32.46
N ASP A 34 -27.48 41.93 31.16
CA ASP A 34 -28.57 41.68 30.21
C ASP A 34 -29.26 40.34 30.50
N GLY A 35 -30.54 40.27 30.14
CA GLY A 35 -31.37 39.08 30.30
C GLY A 35 -32.70 39.26 29.57
N GLU A 36 -33.23 38.18 28.99
CA GLU A 36 -34.47 38.21 28.21
C GLU A 36 -35.72 38.30 29.11
N ARG A 37 -35.80 37.44 30.15
CA ARG A 37 -36.96 37.33 31.05
C ARG A 37 -36.64 37.61 32.50
N ASP A 38 -35.44 37.21 32.92
CA ASP A 38 -34.94 37.34 34.29
C ASP A 38 -34.16 38.64 34.47
N ARG A 39 -33.98 39.05 35.72
CA ARG A 39 -33.13 40.20 36.07
C ARG A 39 -31.86 39.72 36.75
N ASN A 40 -30.73 39.97 36.10
CA ASN A 40 -29.41 39.49 36.51
C ASN A 40 -28.53 40.65 37.02
N TYR A 41 -27.78 40.44 38.10
CA TYR A 41 -26.81 41.43 38.61
C TYR A 41 -25.47 40.76 38.88
N ARG A 42 -24.39 41.32 38.34
CA ARG A 42 -23.02 41.01 38.77
C ARG A 42 -22.76 41.70 40.10
N LEU A 43 -22.41 40.92 41.12
CA LEU A 43 -21.96 41.41 42.41
C LEU A 43 -20.43 41.43 42.45
N ASN A 44 -19.85 42.62 42.55
CA ASN A 44 -18.43 42.79 42.78
C ASN A 44 -18.14 42.81 44.30
N THR A 45 -17.54 41.73 44.80
CA THR A 45 -17.21 41.55 46.22
C THR A 45 -15.80 42.05 46.59
N GLY A 46 -15.09 42.70 45.66
CA GLY A 46 -13.69 43.14 45.86
C GLY A 46 -12.64 42.02 45.78
N THR A 47 -13.07 40.80 45.44
CA THR A 47 -12.20 39.64 45.16
C THR A 47 -12.46 39.15 43.75
N ASP A 48 -11.48 38.45 43.14
CA ASP A 48 -11.65 37.89 41.80
C ASP A 48 -12.78 36.84 41.71
N ALA A 49 -13.21 36.26 42.84
CA ALA A 49 -14.36 35.36 42.96
C ALA A 49 -15.67 36.16 43.16
N GLY A 50 -16.20 36.72 42.08
CA GLY A 50 -17.48 37.44 42.07
C GLY A 50 -18.71 36.51 42.09
N TRP A 51 -19.91 37.10 42.16
CA TRP A 51 -21.19 36.38 42.12
C TRP A 51 -22.17 37.02 41.13
N ILE A 52 -23.16 36.26 40.67
CA ILE A 52 -24.31 36.75 39.92
C ILE A 52 -25.59 36.45 40.71
N LEU A 53 -26.32 37.49 41.08
CA LEU A 53 -27.66 37.38 41.64
C LEU A 53 -28.65 37.31 40.48
N LYS A 54 -29.35 36.18 40.36
CA LYS A 54 -30.43 35.98 39.38
C LYS A 54 -31.77 36.06 40.08
N VAL A 55 -32.61 37.00 39.65
CA VAL A 55 -34.01 37.13 40.05
C VAL A 55 -34.90 36.59 38.93
N VAL A 56 -35.57 35.47 39.19
CA VAL A 56 -36.36 34.75 38.20
C VAL A 56 -37.71 35.45 38.00
N ASN A 57 -38.18 35.49 36.75
CA ASN A 57 -39.51 35.99 36.42
C ASN A 57 -40.62 35.28 37.23
N SER A 58 -41.57 36.04 37.77
CA SER A 58 -42.66 35.50 38.62
C SER A 58 -43.60 34.54 37.88
N THR A 59 -43.61 34.58 36.54
CA THR A 59 -44.38 33.68 35.69
C THR A 59 -43.65 32.39 35.29
N GLU A 60 -42.37 32.25 35.68
CA GLU A 60 -41.59 31.05 35.39
C GLU A 60 -42.06 29.88 36.28
N PRO A 61 -42.34 28.69 35.72
CA PRO A 61 -42.71 27.54 36.53
C PRO A 61 -41.59 27.19 37.52
N ARG A 62 -41.92 27.15 38.82
CA ARG A 62 -40.93 26.88 39.88
C ARG A 62 -40.14 25.59 39.66
N VAL A 63 -40.77 24.55 39.12
CA VAL A 63 -40.12 23.26 38.80
C VAL A 63 -38.96 23.39 37.80
N GLU A 64 -39.00 24.39 36.90
CA GLU A 64 -37.93 24.66 35.93
C GLU A 64 -36.76 25.38 36.59
N SER A 65 -37.04 26.29 37.52
CA SER A 65 -35.98 26.91 38.35
C SER A 65 -35.31 25.90 39.30
N GLU A 66 -36.09 25.01 39.90
CA GLU A 66 -35.60 23.91 40.74
C GLU A 66 -34.74 22.94 39.93
N PHE A 67 -35.13 22.66 38.69
CA PHE A 67 -34.37 21.83 37.76
C PHE A 67 -32.99 22.41 37.46
N GLN A 68 -32.91 23.69 37.10
CA GLN A 68 -31.63 24.35 36.81
C GLN A 68 -30.71 24.33 38.04
N THR A 69 -31.28 24.55 39.23
CA THR A 69 -30.55 24.46 40.49
C THR A 69 -30.04 23.04 40.76
N ALA A 70 -30.88 22.03 40.49
CA ALA A 70 -30.51 20.61 40.65
C ALA A 70 -29.39 20.21 39.68
N ILE A 71 -29.41 20.68 38.43
CA ILE A 71 -28.35 20.44 37.44
C ILE A 71 -27.00 20.96 37.96
N LEU A 72 -26.93 22.25 38.31
CA LEU A 72 -25.67 22.86 38.76
C LEU A 72 -25.14 22.21 40.05
N SER A 73 -26.03 21.85 40.98
CA SER A 73 -25.65 21.11 42.18
C SER A 73 -25.14 19.70 41.86
N HIS A 74 -25.75 19.02 40.89
CA HIS A 74 -25.32 17.69 40.45
C HIS A 74 -23.94 17.75 39.80
N LEU A 75 -23.72 18.68 38.87
CA LEU A 75 -22.43 18.90 38.20
C LEU A 75 -21.32 19.17 39.21
N ALA A 76 -21.54 20.11 40.15
CA ALA A 76 -20.56 20.44 41.19
C ALA A 76 -20.21 19.25 42.10
N THR A 77 -21.13 18.30 42.28
CA THR A 77 -20.90 17.10 43.11
C THR A 77 -20.14 16.02 42.35
N HIS A 78 -20.41 15.85 41.04
CA HIS A 78 -19.85 14.76 40.24
C HIS A 78 -18.50 15.11 39.61
N ASN A 79 -18.30 16.38 39.24
CA ASN A 79 -17.02 16.86 38.74
C ASN A 79 -16.84 18.36 39.12
N PRO A 80 -16.13 18.65 40.22
CA PRO A 80 -15.92 20.02 40.68
C PRO A 80 -14.93 20.82 39.81
N GLU A 81 -14.23 20.17 38.88
CA GLU A 81 -13.28 20.83 37.96
C GLU A 81 -13.98 21.38 36.70
N LEU A 82 -15.28 21.09 36.51
CA LEU A 82 -16.05 21.63 35.39
C LEU A 82 -16.12 23.16 35.44
N THR A 83 -15.95 23.78 34.28
CA THR A 83 -16.06 25.23 34.08
C THR A 83 -17.52 25.69 33.98
N VAL A 84 -18.33 25.35 34.99
CA VAL A 84 -19.75 25.75 35.07
C VAL A 84 -20.02 26.55 36.36
N PRO A 85 -21.08 27.38 36.41
CA PRO A 85 -21.37 28.14 37.63
C PRO A 85 -21.72 27.22 38.80
N PHE A 86 -21.18 27.49 39.98
CA PHE A 86 -21.60 26.81 41.22
C PHE A 86 -22.55 27.69 42.02
N LEU A 87 -23.42 27.05 42.80
CA LEU A 87 -24.47 27.72 43.56
C LEU A 87 -24.02 28.05 44.99
N LYS A 88 -24.46 29.21 45.51
CA LYS A 88 -24.38 29.51 46.94
C LYS A 88 -25.70 29.17 47.63
N LYS A 89 -25.62 28.45 48.75
CA LYS A 89 -26.78 28.27 49.64
C LYS A 89 -27.14 29.60 50.31
N SER A 90 -28.43 29.85 50.45
CA SER A 90 -28.95 30.92 51.29
C SER A 90 -28.66 30.66 52.77
N LEU A 91 -28.88 31.65 53.63
CA LEU A 91 -28.81 31.51 55.08
C LEU A 91 -29.82 30.47 55.62
N ALA A 92 -30.90 30.20 54.88
CA ALA A 92 -31.86 29.14 55.20
C ALA A 92 -31.43 27.74 54.70
N GLY A 93 -30.28 27.61 54.04
CA GLY A 93 -29.75 26.35 53.52
C GLY A 93 -30.30 25.94 52.15
N GLU A 94 -31.18 26.73 51.56
CA GLU A 94 -31.79 26.49 50.24
C GLU A 94 -30.98 27.15 49.12
N TYR A 95 -30.93 26.52 47.94
CA TYR A 95 -30.28 27.11 46.75
C TYR A 95 -31.20 28.05 45.95
N LEU A 96 -32.52 28.01 46.18
CA LEU A 96 -33.51 28.83 45.51
C LEU A 96 -34.36 29.54 46.58
N ALA A 97 -33.93 30.73 46.97
CA ALA A 97 -34.61 31.57 47.95
C ALA A 97 -35.81 32.30 47.30
N THR A 98 -36.63 32.95 48.13
CA THR A 98 -37.79 33.72 47.67
C THR A 98 -37.62 35.21 48.03
N ALA A 99 -37.94 36.10 47.09
CA ALA A 99 -37.99 37.54 47.31
C ALA A 99 -39.31 38.12 46.81
N VAL A 100 -39.80 39.18 47.46
CA VAL A 100 -41.02 39.89 47.05
C VAL A 100 -40.63 41.23 46.46
N ALA A 101 -41.05 41.49 45.22
CA ALA A 101 -40.82 42.76 44.54
C ALA A 101 -41.65 43.88 45.19
N PRO A 102 -41.28 45.16 45.02
CA PRO A 102 -42.11 46.30 45.45
C PRO A 102 -43.53 46.29 44.86
N SER A 103 -43.74 45.61 43.72
CA SER A 103 -45.04 45.37 43.10
C SER A 103 -45.92 44.34 43.81
N GLY A 104 -45.38 43.61 44.80
CA GLY A 104 -46.05 42.53 45.53
C GLY A 104 -45.89 41.14 44.88
N GLU A 105 -45.25 41.05 43.72
CA GLU A 105 -44.96 39.78 43.06
C GLU A 105 -43.87 38.98 43.79
N THR A 106 -44.04 37.66 43.83
CA THR A 106 -43.07 36.75 44.44
C THR A 106 -42.16 36.18 43.37
N HIS A 107 -40.85 36.32 43.57
CA HIS A 107 -39.80 35.86 42.66
C HIS A 107 -38.91 34.82 43.34
N ALA A 108 -38.46 33.84 42.57
CA ALA A 108 -37.38 32.96 43.01
C ALA A 108 -36.04 33.68 42.80
N VAL A 109 -35.11 33.53 43.75
CA VAL A 109 -33.80 34.18 43.72
C VAL A 109 -32.71 33.15 44.00
N ARG A 110 -31.67 33.16 43.19
CA ARG A 110 -30.48 32.31 43.36
C ARG A 110 -29.21 33.10 43.16
N LEU A 111 -28.12 32.59 43.73
CA LEU A 111 -26.79 33.16 43.59
C LEU A 111 -25.85 32.12 42.96
N VAL A 112 -25.26 32.47 41.82
CA VAL A 112 -24.30 31.63 41.09
C VAL A 112 -22.94 32.32 40.99
N SER A 113 -21.85 31.55 40.91
CA SER A 113 -20.49 32.10 40.80
C SER A 113 -20.29 32.88 39.49
N TRP A 114 -19.47 33.94 39.55
CA TRP A 114 -18.98 34.63 38.35
C TRP A 114 -17.89 33.79 37.68
N LEU A 115 -18.01 33.56 36.37
CA LEU A 115 -16.96 32.92 35.56
C LEU A 115 -16.25 33.98 34.73
N HIS A 116 -14.91 33.91 34.68
CA HIS A 116 -14.10 34.82 33.87
C HIS A 116 -13.86 34.24 32.48
N GLY A 117 -13.92 35.11 31.48
CA GLY A 117 -13.55 34.80 30.11
C GLY A 117 -14.17 35.79 29.15
N THR A 118 -13.77 35.66 27.89
CA THR A 118 -14.31 36.42 26.76
C THR A 118 -15.36 35.56 26.07
N PRO A 119 -16.56 36.07 25.74
CA PRO A 119 -17.56 35.32 24.98
C PRO A 119 -16.98 34.74 23.68
N LEU A 120 -17.37 33.50 23.33
CA LEU A 120 -16.93 32.84 22.09
C LEU A 120 -17.27 33.70 20.84
N ALA A 121 -18.37 34.44 20.89
CA ALA A 121 -18.82 35.37 19.85
C ALA A 121 -17.75 36.41 19.47
N GLU A 122 -16.90 36.81 20.42
CA GLU A 122 -15.92 37.90 20.30
C GLU A 122 -14.49 37.40 20.01
N VAL A 123 -14.26 36.09 19.98
CA VAL A 123 -12.93 35.52 19.73
C VAL A 123 -12.86 34.83 18.37
N LYS A 124 -11.65 34.74 17.82
CA LYS A 124 -11.42 33.97 16.59
C LYS A 124 -11.58 32.49 16.88
N ARG A 125 -12.44 31.81 16.11
CA ARG A 125 -12.66 30.36 16.20
C ARG A 125 -11.51 29.62 15.53
N THR A 126 -10.78 28.80 16.30
CA THR A 126 -9.70 27.92 15.81
C THR A 126 -10.08 26.46 16.02
N PHE A 127 -9.49 25.52 15.27
CA PHE A 127 -9.77 24.09 15.48
C PHE A 127 -9.40 23.59 16.88
N GLU A 128 -8.35 24.14 17.49
CA GLU A 128 -7.98 23.85 18.88
C GLU A 128 -9.08 24.29 19.85
N LEU A 129 -9.60 25.52 19.69
CA LEU A 129 -10.70 26.02 20.51
C LEU A 129 -11.98 25.22 20.29
N MET A 130 -12.29 24.82 19.04
CA MET A 130 -13.44 23.96 18.75
C MET A 130 -13.31 22.61 19.44
N ARG A 131 -12.12 22.00 19.42
CA ARG A 131 -11.85 20.76 20.15
C ARG A 131 -12.02 20.93 21.66
N SER A 132 -11.47 21.99 22.25
CA SER A 132 -11.64 22.31 23.67
C SER A 132 -13.13 22.49 24.04
N LEU A 133 -13.90 23.15 23.18
CA LEU A 133 -15.34 23.32 23.35
C LEU A 133 -16.08 21.98 23.36
N GLY A 134 -15.76 21.10 22.41
CA GLY A 134 -16.29 19.74 22.40
C GLY A 134 -15.94 18.96 23.67
N GLN A 135 -14.69 19.03 24.12
CA GLN A 135 -14.24 18.37 25.35
C GLN A 135 -15.02 18.87 26.58
N SER A 136 -15.22 20.19 26.70
CA SER A 136 -15.98 20.79 27.80
C SER A 136 -17.42 20.26 27.86
N PHE A 137 -18.13 20.26 26.73
CA PHE A 137 -19.49 19.69 26.68
C PHE A 137 -19.51 18.17 26.90
N GLY A 138 -18.52 17.44 26.39
CA GLY A 138 -18.40 16.01 26.64
C GLY A 138 -18.20 15.68 28.13
N GLU A 139 -17.44 16.50 28.85
CA GLU A 139 -17.26 16.35 30.31
C GLU A 139 -18.53 16.71 31.09
N ILE A 140 -19.25 17.78 30.69
CA ILE A 140 -20.54 18.16 31.28
C ILE A 140 -21.56 17.04 31.07
N ASP A 141 -21.76 16.58 29.84
CA ASP A 141 -22.75 15.55 29.52
C ASP A 141 -22.42 14.21 30.15
N ARG A 142 -21.13 13.86 30.26
CA ARG A 142 -20.71 12.69 31.02
C ARG A 142 -21.06 12.81 32.50
N ALA A 143 -20.89 13.98 33.11
CA ALA A 143 -21.28 14.21 34.49
C ALA A 143 -22.81 14.17 34.69
N LEU A 144 -23.60 14.51 33.66
CA LEU A 144 -25.07 14.40 33.66
C LEU A 144 -25.60 13.00 33.37
N GLN A 145 -24.73 12.02 33.08
CA GLN A 145 -25.16 10.67 32.80
C GLN A 145 -25.98 10.09 33.97
N GLY A 146 -27.23 9.71 33.69
CA GLY A 146 -28.15 9.16 34.69
C GLY A 146 -28.86 10.20 35.57
N PHE A 147 -28.62 11.50 35.37
CA PHE A 147 -29.36 12.56 36.05
C PHE A 147 -30.79 12.66 35.53
N ILE A 148 -31.78 12.70 36.44
CA ILE A 148 -33.20 12.77 36.12
C ILE A 148 -33.86 13.83 36.99
N HIS A 149 -34.70 14.66 36.39
CA HIS A 149 -35.51 15.64 37.11
C HIS A 149 -36.82 15.91 36.36
N PRO A 150 -37.98 16.05 37.04
CA PRO A 150 -39.27 16.30 36.36
C PRO A 150 -39.27 17.54 35.46
N GLY A 151 -38.60 18.61 35.88
CA GLY A 151 -38.44 19.84 35.09
C GLY A 151 -37.62 19.68 33.80
N ALA A 152 -36.89 18.56 33.62
CA ALA A 152 -36.19 18.25 32.38
C ALA A 152 -37.12 17.78 31.26
N VAL A 153 -38.33 17.30 31.61
CA VAL A 153 -39.33 16.81 30.66
C VAL A 153 -40.31 17.94 30.36
N ARG A 154 -39.93 18.80 29.41
CA ARG A 154 -40.71 19.97 29.00
C ARG A 154 -40.73 20.12 27.49
N ASP A 155 -41.78 20.79 26.99
CA ASP A 155 -41.98 21.05 25.58
C ASP A 155 -41.45 22.45 25.23
N ILE A 156 -40.26 22.50 24.64
CA ILE A 156 -39.59 23.74 24.23
C ILE A 156 -39.32 23.71 22.72
N ASP A 157 -39.45 24.87 22.07
CA ASP A 157 -39.21 25.02 20.63
C ASP A 157 -37.75 24.71 20.23
N TRP A 158 -36.84 24.80 21.19
CA TRP A 158 -35.40 24.62 21.02
C TRP A 158 -34.95 23.14 21.09
N ASP A 159 -35.84 22.21 21.43
CA ASP A 159 -35.52 20.77 21.42
C ASP A 159 -35.51 20.24 19.98
N LEU A 160 -34.34 19.77 19.52
CA LEU A 160 -34.15 19.26 18.16
C LEU A 160 -35.00 18.03 17.83
N ARG A 161 -35.53 17.28 18.81
CA ARG A 161 -36.52 16.22 18.54
C ARG A 161 -37.80 16.76 17.90
N HIS A 162 -38.08 18.04 18.08
CA HIS A 162 -39.27 18.71 17.59
C HIS A 162 -38.97 19.69 16.44
N ALA A 163 -37.75 19.66 15.88
CA ALA A 163 -37.30 20.64 14.89
C ALA A 163 -38.17 20.71 13.61
N ALA A 164 -38.86 19.61 13.25
CA ALA A 164 -39.82 19.58 12.14
C ALA A 164 -40.98 20.60 12.29
N ARG A 165 -41.27 21.06 13.52
CA ARG A 165 -42.26 22.14 13.77
C ARG A 165 -41.90 23.44 13.05
N SER A 166 -40.63 23.65 12.71
CA SER A 166 -40.18 24.80 11.90
C SER A 166 -40.93 24.91 10.55
N ARG A 167 -41.45 23.79 10.02
CA ARG A 167 -42.29 23.77 8.81
C ARG A 167 -43.50 24.70 8.93
N SER A 168 -44.15 24.76 10.10
CA SER A 168 -45.32 25.61 10.30
C SER A 168 -45.00 27.10 10.24
N ARG A 169 -43.71 27.48 10.33
CA ARG A 169 -43.24 28.87 10.34
C ARG A 169 -42.63 29.32 9.00
N LEU A 170 -42.50 28.43 8.02
CA LEU A 170 -41.89 28.74 6.71
C LEU A 170 -42.57 29.90 5.98
N HIS A 171 -43.88 30.07 6.18
CA HIS A 171 -44.67 31.14 5.56
C HIS A 171 -44.25 32.56 6.05
N PHE A 172 -43.57 32.68 7.19
CA PHE A 172 -43.02 33.95 7.66
C PHE A 172 -41.73 34.36 6.95
N VAL A 173 -41.00 33.41 6.34
CA VAL A 173 -39.79 33.69 5.56
C VAL A 173 -40.21 34.21 4.19
N LYS A 174 -40.01 35.50 3.92
CA LYS A 174 -40.53 36.17 2.71
C LYS A 174 -39.75 35.82 1.44
N ASP A 175 -38.44 35.64 1.55
CA ASP A 175 -37.55 35.31 0.42
C ASP A 175 -37.79 33.87 -0.09
N PRO A 176 -38.18 33.66 -1.36
CA PRO A 176 -38.47 32.34 -1.89
C PRO A 176 -37.25 31.40 -1.95
N GLY A 177 -36.05 31.92 -2.23
CA GLY A 177 -34.83 31.12 -2.33
C GLY A 177 -34.40 30.55 -0.98
N ARG A 178 -34.40 31.40 0.04
CA ARG A 178 -34.18 31.04 1.44
C ARG A 178 -35.24 30.06 1.96
N ARG A 179 -36.51 30.27 1.61
CA ARG A 179 -37.58 29.32 1.96
C ARG A 179 -37.30 27.93 1.38
N ALA A 180 -36.86 27.85 0.12
CA ALA A 180 -36.54 26.57 -0.52
C ALA A 180 -35.35 25.86 0.13
N ILE A 181 -34.33 26.59 0.62
CA ILE A 181 -33.22 26.01 1.40
C ILE A 181 -33.74 25.35 2.68
N LEU A 182 -34.59 26.08 3.43
CA LEU A 182 -35.16 25.54 4.67
C LEU A 182 -36.05 24.31 4.40
N GLU A 183 -36.84 24.34 3.33
CA GLU A 183 -37.68 23.20 2.91
C GLU A 183 -36.85 21.95 2.66
N ARG A 184 -35.72 22.05 1.94
CA ARG A 184 -34.81 20.91 1.71
C ARG A 184 -34.22 20.34 2.99
N PHE A 185 -33.79 21.18 3.93
CA PHE A 185 -33.26 20.69 5.21
C PHE A 185 -34.34 20.03 6.08
N ILE A 186 -35.55 20.60 6.11
CA ILE A 186 -36.69 20.00 6.82
C ILE A 186 -37.05 18.65 6.20
N GLU A 187 -37.14 18.55 4.88
CA GLU A 187 -37.41 17.28 4.17
C GLU A 187 -36.31 16.25 4.44
N SER A 188 -35.04 16.65 4.37
CA SER A 188 -33.91 15.78 4.71
C SER A 188 -34.01 15.27 6.15
N PHE A 189 -34.37 16.13 7.11
CA PHE A 189 -34.57 15.73 8.50
C PHE A 189 -35.73 14.74 8.66
N GLU A 190 -36.89 15.04 8.09
CA GLU A 190 -38.10 14.19 8.16
C GLU A 190 -37.84 12.81 7.56
N GLN A 191 -37.05 12.72 6.48
CA GLN A 191 -36.74 11.47 5.79
C GLN A 191 -35.60 10.69 6.46
N ASN A 192 -34.51 11.36 6.85
CA ASN A 192 -33.25 10.69 7.21
C ASN A 192 -32.93 10.70 8.70
N VAL A 193 -33.49 11.64 9.48
CA VAL A 193 -33.17 11.82 10.91
C VAL A 193 -34.35 11.42 11.80
N GLN A 194 -35.54 11.96 11.54
CA GLN A 194 -36.73 11.76 12.36
C GLN A 194 -37.06 10.28 12.63
N PRO A 195 -36.96 9.35 11.65
CA PRO A 195 -37.21 7.92 11.89
C PRO A 195 -36.18 7.27 12.84
N LYS A 196 -34.99 7.85 12.99
CA LYS A 196 -33.88 7.31 13.80
C LYS A 196 -33.87 7.85 15.24
N LEU A 197 -34.52 8.98 15.51
CA LEU A 197 -34.48 9.67 16.81
C LEU A 197 -34.80 8.78 18.01
N SER A 198 -35.74 7.85 17.87
CA SER A 198 -36.16 6.93 18.94
C SER A 198 -35.10 5.89 19.34
N ARG A 199 -34.07 5.69 18.51
CA ARG A 199 -32.99 4.73 18.75
C ARG A 199 -31.75 5.38 19.36
N LEU A 200 -31.61 6.69 19.21
CA LEU A 200 -30.46 7.44 19.71
C LEU A 200 -30.51 7.54 21.24
N ARG A 201 -29.34 7.62 21.86
CA ARG A 201 -29.23 7.83 23.31
C ARG A 201 -29.83 9.18 23.68
N ALA A 202 -30.49 9.25 24.83
CA ALA A 202 -31.08 10.46 25.36
C ALA A 202 -30.71 10.64 26.84
N GLN A 203 -30.52 11.88 27.26
CA GLN A 203 -30.25 12.28 28.64
C GLN A 203 -30.60 13.76 28.84
N VAL A 204 -30.42 14.27 30.06
CA VAL A 204 -30.38 15.71 30.29
C VAL A 204 -29.11 16.29 29.67
N ILE A 205 -29.28 17.30 28.82
CA ILE A 205 -28.20 18.06 28.19
C ILE A 205 -28.38 19.57 28.48
N HIS A 206 -27.35 20.38 28.21
CA HIS A 206 -27.38 21.83 28.36
C HIS A 206 -28.32 22.53 27.37
N ASN A 207 -28.36 22.05 26.11
CA ASN A 207 -29.28 22.45 25.04
C ASN A 207 -29.19 23.93 24.57
N ASP A 208 -28.19 24.68 25.00
CA ASP A 208 -27.97 26.07 24.58
C ASP A 208 -26.49 26.48 24.52
N GLY A 209 -25.66 25.65 23.88
CA GLY A 209 -24.25 25.98 23.57
C GLY A 209 -24.07 27.10 22.53
N ASN A 210 -24.77 28.22 22.68
CA ASN A 210 -24.62 29.39 21.81
C ASN A 210 -23.33 30.16 22.11
N ASP A 211 -22.85 30.95 21.15
CA ASP A 211 -21.54 31.61 21.22
C ASP A 211 -21.44 32.77 22.24
N TRP A 212 -22.55 33.20 22.85
CA TRP A 212 -22.56 34.14 23.97
C TRP A 212 -22.56 33.45 25.34
N ASN A 213 -23.02 32.20 25.40
CA ASN A 213 -23.09 31.37 26.60
C ASN A 213 -21.81 30.55 26.84
N ILE A 214 -20.82 30.68 25.96
CA ILE A 214 -19.50 30.07 26.09
C ILE A 214 -18.46 31.16 26.36
N LEU A 215 -17.68 30.99 27.42
CA LEU A 215 -16.56 31.84 27.78
C LEU A 215 -15.24 31.14 27.47
N VAL A 216 -14.29 31.91 26.95
CA VAL A 216 -12.97 31.46 26.54
C VAL A 216 -11.90 32.16 27.37
N ASP A 217 -10.81 31.45 27.74
CA ASP A 217 -9.71 32.04 28.51
C ASP A 217 -9.13 33.26 27.78
N SER A 218 -9.28 34.43 28.41
CA SER A 218 -8.88 35.73 27.86
C SER A 218 -7.36 35.88 27.63
N ARG A 219 -6.53 34.94 28.08
CA ARG A 219 -5.06 35.00 27.91
C ARG A 219 -4.58 34.35 26.61
N ASN A 220 -5.14 33.19 26.25
CA ASN A 220 -4.69 32.43 25.07
C ASN A 220 -5.80 32.20 24.03
N HIS A 221 -7.07 32.44 24.36
CA HIS A 221 -8.23 32.20 23.50
C HIS A 221 -8.29 30.79 22.87
N GLN A 222 -7.67 29.80 23.52
CA GLN A 222 -7.60 28.42 23.03
C GLN A 222 -8.46 27.44 23.83
N ASN A 223 -8.86 27.80 25.05
CA ASN A 223 -9.56 26.90 25.96
C ASN A 223 -10.87 27.52 26.43
N VAL A 224 -11.91 26.68 26.55
CA VAL A 224 -13.15 27.07 27.21
C VAL A 224 -12.89 27.26 28.71
N SER A 225 -13.24 28.43 29.22
CA SER A 225 -13.12 28.78 30.64
C SER A 225 -14.46 28.84 31.36
N GLY A 226 -15.58 28.79 30.64
CA GLY A 226 -16.92 28.80 31.23
C GLY A 226 -18.03 28.37 30.27
N VAL A 227 -18.99 27.59 30.75
CA VAL A 227 -20.28 27.34 30.09
C VAL A 227 -21.37 27.86 31.02
N ILE A 228 -22.14 28.85 30.55
CA ILE A 228 -23.16 29.53 31.34
C ILE A 228 -24.55 29.32 30.76
N ASP A 229 -25.56 29.63 31.59
CA ASP A 229 -26.98 29.63 31.24
C ASP A 229 -27.63 28.27 30.92
N PHE A 230 -27.93 27.52 31.98
CA PHE A 230 -28.65 26.25 31.92
C PHE A 230 -30.18 26.41 31.75
N GLY A 231 -30.63 27.60 31.31
CA GLY A 231 -32.03 27.98 31.20
C GLY A 231 -32.83 27.06 30.29
N ASP A 232 -32.19 26.56 29.23
CA ASP A 232 -32.76 25.78 28.14
C ASP A 232 -32.50 24.27 28.23
N ALA A 233 -31.85 23.82 29.31
CA ALA A 233 -31.56 22.40 29.56
C ALA A 233 -32.82 21.53 29.42
N VAL A 234 -32.68 20.33 28.88
CA VAL A 234 -33.82 19.44 28.60
C VAL A 234 -33.36 18.00 28.51
N HIS A 235 -34.26 17.06 28.81
CA HIS A 235 -34.01 15.65 28.54
C HIS A 235 -34.33 15.31 27.07
N THR A 236 -33.30 15.19 26.22
CA THR A 236 -33.42 14.93 24.78
C THR A 236 -32.30 14.03 24.25
N ILE A 237 -32.22 13.80 22.94
CA ILE A 237 -31.16 13.02 22.29
C ILE A 237 -29.79 13.64 22.58
N LEU A 238 -28.80 12.82 22.96
CA LEU A 238 -27.47 13.28 23.39
C LEU A 238 -26.77 14.09 22.29
N ILE A 239 -26.83 13.61 21.05
CA ILE A 239 -26.19 14.26 19.90
C ILE A 239 -26.71 15.68 19.61
N ALA A 240 -27.87 16.05 20.17
CA ALA A 240 -28.38 17.42 20.05
C ALA A 240 -27.43 18.44 20.71
N GLU A 241 -26.72 18.09 21.78
CA GLU A 241 -25.77 19.01 22.43
C GLU A 241 -24.66 19.42 21.47
N VAL A 242 -24.06 18.42 20.80
CA VAL A 242 -23.04 18.63 19.78
C VAL A 242 -23.59 19.43 18.61
N ALA A 243 -24.77 19.08 18.11
CA ALA A 243 -25.40 19.76 16.97
C ALA A 243 -25.69 21.24 17.27
N ILE A 244 -26.21 21.53 18.46
CA ILE A 244 -26.54 22.89 18.90
C ILE A 244 -25.26 23.70 19.05
N THR A 245 -24.26 23.16 19.73
CA THR A 245 -22.98 23.85 19.93
C THR A 245 -22.30 24.15 18.59
N CYS A 246 -22.25 23.17 17.68
CA CYS A 246 -21.73 23.37 16.33
C CYS A 246 -22.48 24.46 15.56
N ALA A 247 -23.82 24.52 15.64
CA ALA A 247 -24.62 25.48 14.88
C ALA A 247 -24.23 26.94 15.16
N TYR A 248 -23.78 27.26 16.37
CA TYR A 248 -23.32 28.61 16.72
C TYR A 248 -21.81 28.77 16.63
N SER A 249 -21.03 27.75 16.98
CA SER A 249 -19.57 27.86 17.04
C SER A 249 -18.89 27.91 15.67
N ILE A 250 -19.54 27.39 14.62
CA ILE A 250 -18.98 27.33 13.26
C ILE A 250 -19.43 28.49 12.35
N LEU A 251 -20.21 29.43 12.89
CA LEU A 251 -20.63 30.63 12.16
C LEU A 251 -19.41 31.44 11.68
N ASP A 252 -19.46 31.89 10.42
CA ASP A 252 -18.42 32.68 9.74
C ASP A 252 -17.00 32.08 9.81
N THR A 253 -16.88 30.76 9.94
CA THR A 253 -15.60 30.04 9.81
C THR A 253 -15.29 29.73 8.35
N GLU A 254 -14.01 29.76 7.97
CA GLU A 254 -13.58 29.41 6.60
C GLU A 254 -13.90 27.94 6.27
N ASP A 255 -13.79 27.05 7.25
CA ASP A 255 -14.09 25.61 7.16
C ASP A 255 -15.09 25.15 8.25
N PRO A 256 -16.41 25.34 8.01
CA PRO A 256 -17.43 25.04 8.99
C PRO A 256 -17.52 23.55 9.34
N ILE A 257 -17.36 22.66 8.36
CA ILE A 257 -17.45 21.23 8.61
C ILE A 257 -16.20 20.71 9.32
N GLY A 258 -15.01 21.24 9.01
CA GLY A 258 -13.77 20.94 9.75
C GLY A 258 -13.83 21.45 11.18
N ALA A 259 -14.41 22.63 11.42
CA ALA A 259 -14.64 23.17 12.76
C ALA A 259 -15.64 22.30 13.55
N ALA A 260 -16.74 21.88 12.92
CA ALA A 260 -17.69 20.95 13.52
C ALA A 260 -17.04 19.59 13.82
N ALA A 261 -16.17 19.10 12.93
CA ALA A 261 -15.44 17.85 13.11
C ALA A 261 -14.46 17.92 14.30
N ALA A 262 -13.72 19.02 14.45
CA ALA A 262 -12.84 19.24 15.58
C ALA A 262 -13.60 19.26 16.92
N LEU A 263 -14.75 19.93 16.97
CA LEU A 263 -15.65 19.95 18.14
C LEU A 263 -16.18 18.55 18.45
N THR A 264 -16.74 17.89 17.45
CA THR A 264 -17.31 16.54 17.60
C THR A 264 -16.26 15.54 18.09
N ALA A 265 -15.03 15.63 17.57
CA ALA A 265 -13.90 14.81 18.03
C ALA A 265 -13.52 15.10 19.49
N GLY A 266 -13.54 16.38 19.91
CA GLY A 266 -13.32 16.76 21.30
C GLY A 266 -14.38 16.21 22.24
N PHE A 267 -15.66 16.26 21.83
CA PHE A 267 -16.75 15.64 22.58
C PHE A 267 -16.57 14.13 22.68
N HIS A 268 -16.32 13.46 21.55
CA HIS A 268 -16.13 12.01 21.48
C HIS A 268 -14.98 11.52 22.37
N GLU A 269 -13.90 12.30 22.50
CA GLU A 269 -12.77 12.00 23.38
C GLU A 269 -13.18 11.89 24.86
N LYS A 270 -14.10 12.73 25.31
CA LYS A 270 -14.52 12.82 26.72
C LYS A 270 -15.75 11.97 27.02
N TYR A 271 -16.66 11.89 26.05
CA TYR A 271 -17.84 11.06 26.09
C TYR A 271 -18.12 10.42 24.70
N PRO A 272 -17.71 9.15 24.49
CA PRO A 272 -17.75 8.52 23.18
C PRO A 272 -19.15 8.51 22.55
N LEU A 273 -19.22 9.05 21.34
CA LEU A 273 -20.36 9.00 20.44
C LEU A 273 -20.43 7.67 19.69
N GLN A 274 -21.64 7.28 19.29
CA GLN A 274 -21.93 6.12 18.45
C GLN A 274 -21.99 6.52 16.96
N PRO A 275 -21.66 5.61 16.03
CA PRO A 275 -21.69 5.92 14.59
C PRO A 275 -23.05 6.47 14.11
N GLU A 276 -24.16 5.89 14.58
CA GLU A 276 -25.52 6.31 14.22
C GLU A 276 -25.90 7.70 14.73
N GLU A 277 -25.24 8.19 15.78
CA GLU A 277 -25.39 9.57 16.26
C GLU A 277 -24.68 10.53 15.28
N LEU A 278 -23.48 10.18 14.82
CA LEU A 278 -22.74 10.99 13.84
C LEU A 278 -23.44 11.05 12.48
N ASP A 279 -24.14 9.99 12.09
CA ASP A 279 -24.88 9.89 10.82
C ASP A 279 -26.02 10.90 10.68
N VAL A 280 -26.49 11.50 11.79
CA VAL A 280 -27.56 12.50 11.78
C VAL A 280 -27.06 13.92 12.09
N LEU A 281 -25.80 14.07 12.52
CA LEU A 281 -25.26 15.30 13.09
C LEU A 281 -25.31 16.48 12.10
N PHE A 282 -24.91 16.28 10.83
CA PHE A 282 -24.95 17.34 9.82
C PHE A 282 -26.36 17.95 9.65
N ASN A 283 -27.38 17.09 9.55
CA ASN A 283 -28.78 17.53 9.42
C ASN A 283 -29.28 18.19 10.72
N LEU A 284 -28.85 17.72 11.89
CA LEU A 284 -29.22 18.32 13.17
C LEU A 284 -28.63 19.72 13.36
N ILE A 285 -27.38 19.96 12.93
CA ILE A 285 -26.76 21.29 12.90
C ILE A 285 -27.59 22.22 12.02
N ALA A 286 -27.92 21.79 10.80
CA ALA A 286 -28.75 22.58 9.89
C ALA A 286 -30.14 22.86 10.49
N MET A 287 -30.77 21.87 11.12
CA MET A 287 -32.09 22.03 11.73
C MET A 287 -32.10 22.96 12.94
N ARG A 288 -31.00 23.07 13.70
CA ARG A 288 -30.87 24.10 14.74
C ARG A 288 -30.90 25.50 14.12
N LEU A 289 -30.18 25.70 13.02
CA LEU A 289 -30.17 26.97 12.28
C LEU A 289 -31.55 27.27 11.67
N VAL A 290 -32.21 26.28 11.05
CA VAL A 290 -33.59 26.39 10.53
C VAL A 290 -34.56 26.83 11.62
N THR A 291 -34.46 26.22 12.81
CA THR A 291 -35.30 26.58 13.97
C THR A 291 -35.06 28.04 14.38
N SER A 292 -33.80 28.46 14.45
CA SER A 292 -33.41 29.84 14.77
C SER A 292 -33.99 30.88 13.78
N VAL A 293 -33.75 30.71 12.48
CA VAL A 293 -34.18 31.70 11.47
C VAL A 293 -35.70 31.74 11.28
N THR A 294 -36.39 30.60 11.42
CA THR A 294 -37.86 30.56 11.33
C THR A 294 -38.54 31.14 12.56
N LEU A 295 -37.96 30.97 13.75
CA LEU A 295 -38.42 31.63 14.96
C LEU A 295 -38.25 33.15 14.86
N SER A 296 -37.08 33.63 14.44
CA SER A 296 -36.84 35.06 14.20
C SER A 296 -37.87 35.64 13.22
N ALA A 297 -38.07 34.99 12.06
CA ALA A 297 -39.04 35.43 11.06
C ALA A 297 -40.47 35.52 11.60
N SER A 298 -40.90 34.54 12.42
CA SER A 298 -42.25 34.53 13.02
C SER A 298 -42.47 35.62 14.08
N ARG A 299 -41.39 36.19 14.63
CA ARG A 299 -41.43 37.19 15.71
C ARG A 299 -41.16 38.63 15.23
N CYS A 300 -40.74 38.80 13.97
CA CYS A 300 -40.37 40.09 13.37
C CYS A 300 -41.46 41.18 13.48
N ASP A 301 -42.75 40.82 13.42
CA ASP A 301 -43.87 41.78 13.56
C ASP A 301 -44.15 42.21 15.03
N ARG A 302 -43.46 41.63 16.02
CA ARG A 302 -43.69 41.86 17.47
C ARG A 302 -42.52 42.53 18.21
N THR A 303 -41.45 42.91 17.50
CA THR A 303 -40.15 43.24 18.09
C THR A 303 -39.64 44.63 17.67
N GLN A 304 -40.41 45.69 17.92
CA GLN A 304 -39.87 47.06 17.80
C GLN A 304 -38.87 47.41 18.92
N ASP A 305 -38.75 46.60 19.99
CA ASP A 305 -37.99 46.97 21.20
C ASP A 305 -36.94 45.94 21.70
N ASN A 306 -36.55 44.90 20.94
CA ASN A 306 -35.53 43.93 21.43
C ASN A 306 -34.40 43.62 20.42
N PRO A 307 -33.20 44.22 20.57
CA PRO A 307 -32.03 43.98 19.72
C PRO A 307 -31.51 42.53 19.74
N TYR A 308 -31.80 41.76 20.80
CA TYR A 308 -31.25 40.42 21.01
C TYR A 308 -31.73 39.39 19.97
N LEU A 309 -32.90 39.60 19.37
CA LEU A 309 -33.49 38.66 18.40
C LEU A 309 -32.89 38.76 16.98
N GLY A 310 -32.07 39.79 16.69
CA GLY A 310 -31.52 40.04 15.35
C GLY A 310 -30.00 39.81 15.19
N ILE A 311 -29.25 39.55 16.27
CA ILE A 311 -27.77 39.57 16.25
C ILE A 311 -27.18 38.39 15.44
N SER A 312 -27.77 37.19 15.54
CA SER A 312 -27.22 35.97 14.92
C SER A 312 -27.92 35.57 13.61
N GLU A 313 -28.83 36.39 13.08
CA GLU A 313 -29.64 36.00 11.91
C GLU A 313 -28.82 35.96 10.61
N ALA A 314 -28.02 36.99 10.33
CA ALA A 314 -27.25 37.06 9.08
C ALA A 314 -26.13 35.99 8.98
N PRO A 315 -25.33 35.72 10.04
CA PRO A 315 -24.39 34.59 10.03
C PRO A 315 -25.07 33.23 9.84
N ALA A 316 -26.22 33.01 10.48
CA ALA A 316 -26.97 31.75 10.36
C ALA A 316 -27.44 31.49 8.92
N TRP A 317 -27.94 32.53 8.23
CA TRP A 317 -28.29 32.42 6.81
C TRP A 317 -27.08 32.11 5.92
N ARG A 318 -25.93 32.78 6.13
CA ARG A 318 -24.70 32.48 5.38
C ARG A 318 -24.27 31.02 5.56
N LEU A 319 -24.32 30.51 6.78
CA LEU A 319 -23.96 29.12 7.07
C LEU A 319 -24.95 28.13 6.42
N LEU A 320 -26.26 28.37 6.52
CA LEU A 320 -27.29 27.55 5.84
C LEU A 320 -27.09 27.52 4.32
N GLU A 321 -26.84 28.67 3.70
CA GLU A 321 -26.58 28.78 2.26
C GLU A 321 -25.28 28.06 1.84
N ARG A 322 -24.27 28.00 2.70
CA ARG A 322 -23.04 27.22 2.48
C ARG A 322 -23.29 25.72 2.66
N MET A 323 -23.95 25.31 3.74
CA MET A 323 -24.27 23.91 4.02
C MET A 323 -25.16 23.30 2.92
N ASP A 324 -26.08 24.06 2.32
CA ASP A 324 -26.94 23.61 1.22
C ASP A 324 -26.14 23.23 -0.04
N ARG A 325 -24.94 23.79 -0.21
CA ARG A 325 -24.02 23.44 -1.32
C ARG A 325 -23.14 22.23 -1.02
N MET A 326 -23.00 21.86 0.26
CA MET A 326 -22.19 20.72 0.68
C MET A 326 -22.92 19.41 0.39
N ASN A 327 -22.18 18.38 -0.01
CA ASN A 327 -22.74 17.04 -0.09
C ASN A 327 -22.89 16.47 1.35
N PRO A 328 -24.11 16.18 1.84
CA PRO A 328 -24.32 15.73 3.22
C PRO A 328 -23.62 14.41 3.55
N ARG A 329 -23.46 13.51 2.56
CA ARG A 329 -22.75 12.24 2.75
C ARG A 329 -21.27 12.46 3.03
N LEU A 330 -20.62 13.28 2.20
CA LEU A 330 -19.20 13.63 2.38
C LEU A 330 -18.98 14.41 3.69
N ALA A 331 -19.87 15.35 4.03
CA ALA A 331 -19.82 16.07 5.30
C ALA A 331 -19.92 15.12 6.50
N THR A 332 -20.83 14.15 6.45
CA THR A 332 -20.97 13.11 7.48
C THR A 332 -19.72 12.23 7.57
N ALA A 333 -19.12 11.88 6.43
CA ALA A 333 -17.88 11.12 6.38
C ALA A 333 -16.71 11.84 7.08
N ILE A 334 -16.60 13.16 6.91
CA ILE A 334 -15.64 14.02 7.63
C ILE A 334 -15.87 13.95 9.14
N LEU A 335 -17.13 14.09 9.59
CA LEU A 335 -17.49 14.04 11.02
C LEU A 335 -17.18 12.67 11.65
N ARG A 336 -17.48 11.57 10.95
CA ARG A 336 -17.16 10.20 11.37
C ARG A 336 -15.65 9.99 11.52
N LYS A 337 -14.89 10.39 10.49
CA LYS A 337 -13.44 10.21 10.47
C LYS A 337 -12.74 10.95 11.58
N ALA A 338 -13.19 12.16 11.90
CA ALA A 338 -12.64 12.95 13.00
C ALA A 338 -12.80 12.28 14.38
N CYS A 339 -13.80 11.40 14.55
CA CYS A 339 -14.01 10.60 15.75
C CYS A 339 -13.28 9.24 15.73
N GLY A 340 -12.43 8.96 14.72
CA GLY A 340 -11.70 7.70 14.60
C GLY A 340 -12.50 6.53 14.02
N PHE A 341 -13.71 6.78 13.52
CA PHE A 341 -14.47 5.77 12.76
C PHE A 341 -14.02 5.75 11.29
N ASP A 342 -14.35 4.67 10.58
CA ASP A 342 -14.30 4.70 9.12
C ASP A 342 -15.26 5.78 8.60
N ALA A 343 -14.80 6.57 7.62
CA ALA A 343 -15.59 7.62 6.99
C ALA A 343 -16.89 7.05 6.37
N ILE A 344 -16.83 5.79 5.94
CA ILE A 344 -18.00 4.93 5.69
C ILE A 344 -17.72 3.53 6.21
N GLU A 345 -18.72 2.90 6.83
CA GLU A 345 -18.56 1.57 7.43
C GLU A 345 -18.03 0.54 6.43
N GLY A 346 -16.97 -0.18 6.81
CA GLY A 346 -16.38 -1.23 5.99
C GLY A 346 -15.20 -0.79 5.12
N ALA A 347 -14.90 0.51 5.04
CA ALA A 347 -13.79 1.03 4.25
C ALA A 347 -12.43 0.42 4.66
N GLY A 348 -12.17 0.28 5.96
CA GLY A 348 -10.95 -0.37 6.46
C GLY A 348 -10.85 -1.85 6.05
N ALA A 349 -11.97 -2.56 5.98
CA ALA A 349 -11.99 -3.96 5.57
C ALA A 349 -11.72 -4.13 4.07
N VAL A 350 -12.29 -3.27 3.21
CA VAL A 350 -12.01 -3.29 1.76
C VAL A 350 -10.53 -3.06 1.48
N ARG A 351 -9.91 -2.04 2.10
CA ARG A 351 -8.47 -1.75 1.90
C ARG A 351 -7.57 -2.90 2.30
N ARG A 352 -7.84 -3.54 3.44
CA ARG A 352 -7.08 -4.72 3.89
C ARG A 352 -7.21 -5.87 2.89
N TRP A 353 -8.43 -6.16 2.46
CA TRP A 353 -8.69 -7.20 1.47
C TRP A 353 -7.93 -6.94 0.16
N VAL A 354 -7.94 -5.70 -0.36
CA VAL A 354 -7.21 -5.34 -1.58
C VAL A 354 -5.70 -5.59 -1.42
N ALA A 355 -5.10 -5.20 -0.29
CA ALA A 355 -3.68 -5.40 -0.03
C ALA A 355 -3.31 -6.90 0.06
N GLU A 356 -4.12 -7.69 0.78
CA GLU A 356 -3.92 -9.13 1.00
C GLU A 356 -4.09 -9.95 -0.29
N ASN A 357 -4.91 -9.47 -1.24
CA ASN A 357 -5.23 -10.18 -2.49
C ASN A 357 -4.48 -9.62 -3.72
N SER A 358 -3.54 -8.70 -3.53
CA SER A 358 -2.81 -7.99 -4.60
C SER A 358 -2.19 -8.88 -5.69
N LYS A 359 -1.81 -10.13 -5.36
CA LYS A 359 -1.22 -11.09 -6.32
C LYS A 359 -2.25 -11.83 -7.18
N SER A 360 -3.54 -11.67 -6.92
CA SER A 360 -4.62 -12.42 -7.59
C SER A 360 -5.36 -11.63 -8.68
N PHE A 361 -5.09 -10.33 -8.78
CA PHE A 361 -5.81 -9.44 -9.68
C PHE A 361 -5.35 -9.62 -11.13
N ALA A 362 -6.31 -9.55 -12.06
CA ALA A 362 -6.00 -9.53 -13.48
C ALA A 362 -5.45 -8.16 -13.91
N ASP A 363 -4.65 -8.14 -14.97
CA ASP A 363 -4.06 -6.89 -15.47
C ASP A 363 -5.12 -5.96 -16.07
N ILE A 364 -5.08 -4.68 -15.68
CA ILE A 364 -5.95 -3.63 -16.22
C ILE A 364 -5.61 -3.24 -17.66
N VAL A 365 -4.32 -3.28 -18.00
CA VAL A 365 -3.77 -3.04 -19.34
C VAL A 365 -2.86 -4.19 -19.73
N ARG A 366 -2.71 -4.44 -21.04
CA ARG A 366 -1.83 -5.50 -21.55
C ARG A 366 -0.80 -4.92 -22.52
N PRO A 367 0.51 -5.22 -22.36
CA PRO A 367 1.13 -5.94 -21.22
C PRO A 367 0.86 -5.30 -19.84
N SER A 368 1.06 -6.06 -18.76
CA SER A 368 0.83 -5.59 -17.39
C SER A 368 1.55 -4.27 -17.09
N ALA A 369 0.90 -3.37 -16.33
CA ALA A 369 1.53 -2.15 -15.83
C ALA A 369 2.81 -2.45 -15.02
N ALA A 370 2.89 -3.61 -14.36
CA ALA A 370 4.06 -4.06 -13.63
C ALA A 370 5.29 -4.32 -14.52
N THR A 371 5.11 -4.77 -15.76
CA THR A 371 6.22 -5.15 -16.67
C THR A 371 6.58 -4.04 -17.67
N MET A 372 5.69 -3.08 -17.86
CA MET A 372 5.92 -1.91 -18.70
C MET A 372 6.98 -0.96 -18.11
N ASN A 373 7.73 -0.32 -19.01
CA ASN A 373 8.44 0.90 -18.69
C ASN A 373 7.42 2.03 -18.46
N LYS A 374 7.58 2.79 -17.38
CA LYS A 374 6.57 3.74 -16.93
C LYS A 374 7.21 4.91 -16.19
N VAL A 375 6.53 6.04 -16.17
CA VAL A 375 6.93 7.24 -15.42
C VAL A 375 5.72 7.89 -14.76
N ILE A 376 5.98 8.65 -13.71
CA ILE A 376 4.97 9.57 -13.17
C ILE A 376 4.78 10.71 -14.17
N ALA A 377 3.54 10.94 -14.58
CA ALA A 377 3.21 12.04 -15.46
C ALA A 377 3.40 13.37 -14.71
N PRO A 378 3.93 14.42 -15.36
CA PRO A 378 4.36 15.64 -14.67
C PRO A 378 3.23 16.57 -14.24
N PHE A 379 2.01 16.06 -13.98
CA PHE A 379 0.85 16.88 -13.60
C PHE A 379 1.01 17.60 -12.26
N GLY A 380 1.85 17.10 -11.37
CA GLY A 380 2.26 17.80 -10.14
C GLY A 380 3.24 18.95 -10.34
N ASP A 381 3.88 19.09 -11.51
CA ASP A 381 4.77 20.21 -11.82
C ASP A 381 4.04 21.29 -12.62
N ALA A 382 3.66 22.37 -11.93
CA ALA A 382 2.95 23.50 -12.51
C ALA A 382 3.73 24.26 -13.59
N SER A 383 5.07 24.12 -13.62
CA SER A 383 5.93 24.75 -14.62
C SER A 383 6.10 23.91 -15.88
N HIS A 384 5.68 22.64 -15.83
CA HIS A 384 5.89 21.71 -16.92
C HIS A 384 4.96 22.01 -18.11
N VAL A 385 5.51 21.96 -19.33
CA VAL A 385 4.80 22.35 -20.56
C VAL A 385 3.52 21.56 -20.82
N MET A 386 3.51 20.26 -20.49
CA MET A 386 2.32 19.41 -20.61
C MET A 386 1.23 19.80 -19.60
N THR A 387 1.64 20.19 -18.40
CA THR A 387 0.75 20.58 -17.29
C THR A 387 0.11 21.92 -17.59
N ILE A 388 0.88 22.89 -18.07
CA ILE A 388 0.38 24.19 -18.55
C ILE A 388 -0.62 23.99 -19.69
N ALA A 389 -0.28 23.18 -20.70
CA ALA A 389 -1.19 22.90 -21.81
C ALA A 389 -2.51 22.26 -21.33
N SER A 390 -2.45 21.36 -20.35
CA SER A 390 -3.63 20.73 -19.77
C SER A 390 -4.48 21.72 -18.95
N ALA A 391 -3.84 22.54 -18.11
CA ALA A 391 -4.49 23.56 -17.29
C ALA A 391 -5.18 24.67 -18.12
N GLU A 392 -4.63 24.98 -19.29
CA GLU A 392 -5.19 25.92 -20.27
C GLU A 392 -6.15 25.27 -21.26
N GLN A 393 -6.57 24.01 -21.01
CA GLN A 393 -7.55 23.28 -21.83
C GLN A 393 -7.11 23.14 -23.31
N ARG A 394 -5.83 22.81 -23.53
CA ARG A 394 -5.23 22.55 -24.85
C ARG A 394 -4.86 21.05 -25.00
N PRO A 395 -5.84 20.13 -25.02
CA PRO A 395 -5.59 18.68 -24.99
C PRO A 395 -4.75 18.17 -26.15
N ALA A 396 -4.93 18.71 -27.36
CA ALA A 396 -4.13 18.32 -28.52
C ALA A 396 -2.62 18.58 -28.34
N GLN A 397 -2.25 19.69 -27.68
CA GLN A 397 -0.85 20.01 -27.41
C GLN A 397 -0.26 19.13 -26.30
N ALA A 398 -1.01 18.90 -25.23
CA ALA A 398 -0.60 17.99 -24.16
C ALA A 398 -0.43 16.55 -24.69
N THR A 399 -1.39 16.07 -25.48
CA THR A 399 -1.36 14.75 -26.13
C THR A 399 -0.17 14.61 -27.07
N LYS A 400 0.11 15.65 -27.88
CA LYS A 400 1.30 15.65 -28.74
C LYS A 400 2.59 15.54 -27.93
N TRP A 401 2.73 16.33 -26.87
CA TRP A 401 3.92 16.28 -26.02
C TRP A 401 4.11 14.88 -25.41
N TRP A 402 3.05 14.30 -24.84
CA TRP A 402 3.11 12.95 -24.26
C TRP A 402 3.48 11.90 -25.30
N SER A 403 2.89 11.97 -26.49
CA SER A 403 3.16 11.03 -27.58
C SER A 403 4.62 11.10 -28.04
N ASP A 404 5.16 12.32 -28.20
CA ASP A 404 6.55 12.54 -28.57
C ASP A 404 7.51 12.01 -27.47
N PHE A 405 7.24 12.33 -26.20
CA PHE A 405 8.02 11.86 -25.05
C PHE A 405 7.99 10.32 -24.92
N SER A 406 6.80 9.73 -25.01
CA SER A 406 6.58 8.28 -24.93
C SER A 406 7.39 7.54 -25.99
N ALA A 407 7.37 8.05 -27.24
CA ALA A 407 8.11 7.48 -28.35
C ALA A 407 9.64 7.64 -28.21
N GLU A 408 10.12 8.83 -27.83
CA GLU A 408 11.54 9.12 -27.66
C GLU A 408 12.18 8.27 -26.54
N HIS A 409 11.49 8.15 -25.41
CA HIS A 409 12.03 7.49 -24.21
C HIS A 409 11.61 6.02 -24.07
N LYS A 410 10.83 5.47 -25.02
CA LYS A 410 10.25 4.12 -24.96
C LYS A 410 9.47 3.90 -23.65
N VAL A 411 8.60 4.85 -23.30
CA VAL A 411 7.77 4.84 -22.09
C VAL A 411 6.30 4.75 -22.49
N PRO A 412 5.74 3.53 -22.64
CA PRO A 412 4.36 3.36 -23.12
C PRO A 412 3.28 3.78 -22.11
N LEU A 413 3.63 3.98 -20.83
CA LEU A 413 2.67 4.20 -19.75
C LEU A 413 3.08 5.39 -18.86
N GLY A 414 2.17 6.36 -18.75
CA GLY A 414 2.24 7.45 -17.77
C GLY A 414 1.30 7.16 -16.59
N ILE A 415 1.74 7.48 -15.38
CA ILE A 415 0.98 7.28 -14.16
C ILE A 415 0.60 8.64 -13.55
N GLY A 416 -0.68 8.87 -13.31
CA GLY A 416 -1.18 9.93 -12.45
C GLY A 416 -1.48 9.36 -11.07
N PRO A 417 -0.68 9.65 -10.02
CA PRO A 417 -0.82 8.99 -8.71
C PRO A 417 -2.05 9.45 -7.93
N TRP A 418 -2.62 8.52 -7.15
CA TRP A 418 -3.55 8.87 -6.09
C TRP A 418 -2.86 9.76 -5.05
N GLY A 419 -3.55 10.80 -4.56
CA GLY A 419 -3.03 11.73 -3.58
C GLY A 419 -2.09 12.82 -4.15
N GLU A 420 -1.82 12.81 -5.46
CA GLU A 420 -1.03 13.84 -6.13
C GLU A 420 -1.73 15.20 -6.08
N GLU A 421 -0.96 16.24 -5.75
CA GLU A 421 -1.42 17.63 -5.89
C GLU A 421 -1.22 18.09 -7.32
N ARG A 422 -2.30 18.48 -8.00
CA ARG A 422 -2.24 18.93 -9.39
C ARG A 422 -2.72 20.36 -9.53
N THR A 423 -2.03 21.10 -10.37
CA THR A 423 -2.38 22.49 -10.70
C THR A 423 -3.27 22.62 -11.93
N ILE A 424 -3.63 21.50 -12.56
CA ILE A 424 -4.47 21.47 -13.77
C ILE A 424 -5.95 21.78 -13.49
N TYR A 425 -6.38 21.73 -12.22
CA TYR A 425 -7.78 21.92 -11.80
C TYR A 425 -8.15 23.41 -11.66
N THR A 426 -8.09 24.14 -12.78
CA THR A 426 -8.22 25.60 -12.85
C THR A 426 -9.66 26.12 -13.01
N ASP A 427 -10.61 25.27 -13.44
CA ASP A 427 -12.01 25.66 -13.62
C ASP A 427 -12.74 25.89 -12.28
N THR A 428 -13.76 26.75 -12.26
CA THR A 428 -14.63 26.99 -11.09
C THR A 428 -15.30 25.74 -10.53
N ALA A 429 -15.52 24.70 -11.35
CA ALA A 429 -16.05 23.41 -10.91
C ALA A 429 -15.19 22.75 -9.80
N PHE A 430 -13.89 23.08 -9.75
CA PHE A 430 -12.94 22.53 -8.77
C PHE A 430 -12.82 23.35 -7.48
N GLU A 431 -13.58 24.45 -7.33
CA GLU A 431 -13.65 25.18 -6.07
C GLU A 431 -14.22 24.29 -4.96
N SER A 432 -13.66 24.42 -3.75
CA SER A 432 -14.11 23.65 -2.60
C SER A 432 -15.51 24.12 -2.19
N ARG A 433 -16.38 23.16 -1.89
CA ARG A 433 -17.69 23.43 -1.28
C ARG A 433 -17.65 23.38 0.24
N PHE A 434 -16.54 22.92 0.82
CA PHE A 434 -16.32 22.82 2.26
C PHE A 434 -15.53 24.00 2.81
N ILE A 435 -14.44 24.36 2.13
CA ILE A 435 -13.47 25.36 2.60
C ILE A 435 -13.50 26.59 1.69
N GLU A 436 -13.80 27.74 2.27
CA GLU A 436 -13.89 29.00 1.54
C GLU A 436 -12.56 29.41 0.91
N GLY A 437 -12.59 29.87 -0.34
CA GLY A 437 -11.41 30.35 -1.07
C GLY A 437 -10.40 29.27 -1.49
N GLN A 438 -10.66 27.99 -1.19
CA GLN A 438 -9.78 26.89 -1.60
C GLN A 438 -10.30 26.14 -2.83
N ARG A 439 -9.38 25.42 -3.48
CA ARG A 439 -9.66 24.51 -4.60
C ARG A 439 -9.36 23.08 -4.19
N ARG A 440 -10.12 22.15 -4.76
CA ARG A 440 -9.86 20.72 -4.72
C ARG A 440 -8.75 20.42 -5.71
N ILE A 441 -7.58 20.09 -5.16
CA ILE A 441 -6.34 19.92 -5.94
C ILE A 441 -5.73 18.54 -5.78
N ILE A 442 -6.27 17.71 -4.89
CA ILE A 442 -5.76 16.36 -4.64
C ILE A 442 -6.48 15.38 -5.53
N HIS A 443 -5.75 14.74 -6.43
CA HIS A 443 -6.28 13.69 -7.28
C HIS A 443 -6.64 12.46 -6.42
N VAL A 444 -7.87 11.96 -6.54
CA VAL A 444 -8.39 10.82 -5.74
C VAL A 444 -8.77 9.62 -6.60
N GLY A 445 -8.17 9.52 -7.79
CA GLY A 445 -8.13 8.31 -8.63
C GLY A 445 -6.69 7.90 -8.92
N VAL A 446 -6.53 7.00 -9.88
CA VAL A 446 -5.25 6.67 -10.49
C VAL A 446 -5.42 6.78 -12.01
N ASP A 447 -4.56 7.56 -12.64
CA ASP A 447 -4.59 7.71 -14.09
C ASP A 447 -3.57 6.81 -14.77
N LEU A 448 -4.01 6.10 -15.83
CA LEU A 448 -3.12 5.42 -16.77
C LEU A 448 -3.20 6.15 -18.11
N ILE A 449 -2.10 6.82 -18.49
CA ILE A 449 -2.02 7.66 -19.69
C ILE A 449 -1.38 6.83 -20.79
N MET A 450 -2.19 6.48 -21.78
CA MET A 450 -1.81 5.69 -22.97
C MET A 450 -2.64 6.19 -24.17
N PRO A 451 -2.30 5.81 -25.41
CA PRO A 451 -3.06 6.25 -26.58
C PRO A 451 -4.54 5.91 -26.50
N ALA A 452 -5.39 6.76 -27.08
CA ALA A 452 -6.81 6.47 -27.27
C ALA A 452 -7.01 5.14 -28.01
N GLY A 453 -8.04 4.39 -27.66
CA GLY A 453 -8.29 3.04 -28.17
C GLY A 453 -7.50 1.93 -27.45
N THR A 454 -6.72 2.25 -26.40
CA THR A 454 -6.09 1.22 -25.56
C THR A 454 -7.16 0.39 -24.84
N PRO A 455 -7.17 -0.96 -24.95
CA PRO A 455 -8.14 -1.80 -24.28
C PRO A 455 -7.89 -1.91 -22.77
N LEU A 456 -8.97 -1.88 -21.99
CA LEU A 456 -8.97 -1.89 -20.54
C LEU A 456 -9.77 -3.08 -20.00
N TYR A 457 -9.21 -3.79 -19.03
CA TYR A 457 -9.75 -5.03 -18.49
C TYR A 457 -9.99 -4.93 -16.99
N THR A 458 -11.04 -5.59 -16.48
CA THR A 458 -11.37 -5.50 -15.06
C THR A 458 -10.46 -6.40 -14.22
N PRO A 459 -9.82 -5.89 -13.14
CA PRO A 459 -8.89 -6.69 -12.34
C PRO A 459 -9.59 -7.74 -11.47
N VAL A 460 -10.85 -7.48 -11.11
CA VAL A 460 -11.69 -8.33 -10.26
C VAL A 460 -13.05 -8.46 -10.92
N ALA A 461 -13.68 -9.62 -10.82
CA ALA A 461 -15.02 -9.82 -11.35
C ALA A 461 -16.00 -8.77 -10.78
N GLY A 462 -16.93 -8.30 -11.62
CA GLY A 462 -17.85 -7.23 -11.26
C GLY A 462 -19.12 -7.23 -12.10
N VAL A 463 -20.12 -6.48 -11.63
CA VAL A 463 -21.38 -6.26 -12.33
C VAL A 463 -21.45 -4.81 -12.76
N VAL A 464 -21.77 -4.57 -14.03
CA VAL A 464 -21.98 -3.22 -14.58
C VAL A 464 -23.14 -2.58 -13.84
N GLN A 465 -22.89 -1.47 -13.16
CA GLN A 465 -23.91 -0.70 -12.45
C GLN A 465 -24.45 0.42 -13.34
N SER A 466 -23.58 1.11 -14.08
CA SER A 466 -24.00 2.06 -15.10
C SER A 466 -22.95 2.26 -16.20
N VAL A 467 -23.42 2.77 -17.34
CA VAL A 467 -22.64 3.20 -18.50
C VAL A 467 -23.27 4.51 -18.97
N GLU A 468 -22.54 5.61 -18.86
CA GLU A 468 -23.07 6.98 -18.99
C GLU A 468 -22.10 7.87 -19.77
N VAL A 469 -22.57 9.03 -20.22
CA VAL A 469 -21.71 10.08 -20.80
C VAL A 469 -21.97 11.37 -20.04
N GLU A 470 -20.91 11.93 -19.49
CA GLU A 470 -20.88 13.28 -18.94
C GLU A 470 -20.51 14.26 -20.06
N HIS A 471 -21.33 15.28 -20.29
CA HIS A 471 -21.16 16.20 -21.42
C HIS A 471 -20.45 17.49 -21.02
N GLU A 472 -20.33 17.74 -19.73
CA GLU A 472 -19.66 18.87 -19.14
C GLU A 472 -18.17 18.89 -19.54
N PRO A 473 -17.64 20.02 -20.05
CA PRO A 473 -16.21 20.16 -20.27
C PRO A 473 -15.43 19.89 -19.00
N LEU A 474 -14.29 19.21 -19.13
CA LEU A 474 -13.44 18.76 -18.03
C LEU A 474 -14.09 17.75 -17.06
N GLY A 475 -15.31 17.28 -17.35
CA GLY A 475 -15.89 16.10 -16.72
C GLY A 475 -15.21 14.81 -17.16
N TYR A 476 -15.77 13.66 -16.80
CA TYR A 476 -15.20 12.36 -17.14
C TYR A 476 -15.45 11.93 -18.60
N GLY A 477 -16.40 12.52 -19.30
CA GLY A 477 -16.82 12.03 -20.63
C GLY A 477 -17.49 10.66 -20.52
N GLY A 478 -17.02 9.66 -21.27
CA GLY A 478 -17.49 8.28 -21.11
C GLY A 478 -17.17 7.69 -19.73
N LEU A 479 -18.21 7.18 -19.07
CA LEU A 479 -18.19 6.68 -17.70
C LEU A 479 -18.71 5.25 -17.62
N ILE A 480 -17.96 4.35 -16.99
CA ILE A 480 -18.43 2.99 -16.66
C ILE A 480 -18.23 2.76 -15.17
N MET A 481 -19.27 2.29 -14.49
CA MET A 481 -19.21 1.95 -13.07
C MET A 481 -19.46 0.46 -12.87
N LEU A 482 -18.57 -0.21 -12.16
CA LEU A 482 -18.70 -1.62 -11.80
C LEU A 482 -18.87 -1.77 -10.29
N LYS A 483 -19.75 -2.69 -9.88
CA LYS A 483 -19.86 -3.15 -8.50
C LYS A 483 -19.15 -4.48 -8.33
N HIS A 484 -18.27 -4.56 -7.33
CA HIS A 484 -17.52 -5.75 -6.96
C HIS A 484 -18.07 -6.30 -5.63
N SER A 485 -18.12 -7.63 -5.52
CA SER A 485 -18.54 -8.32 -4.29
C SER A 485 -17.75 -9.62 -4.11
N PRO A 486 -16.41 -9.55 -3.97
CA PRO A 486 -15.59 -10.74 -3.82
C PRO A 486 -15.78 -11.36 -2.42
N GLU A 487 -15.50 -12.65 -2.31
CA GLU A 487 -15.62 -13.38 -1.05
C GLU A 487 -14.69 -12.80 0.02
N GLY A 488 -15.21 -12.64 1.24
CA GLY A 488 -14.45 -12.10 2.38
C GLY A 488 -14.24 -10.58 2.36
N CYS A 489 -14.85 -9.84 1.43
CA CYS A 489 -14.75 -8.38 1.31
C CYS A 489 -16.13 -7.72 1.31
N PRO A 490 -16.34 -6.59 2.02
CA PRO A 490 -17.50 -5.75 1.77
C PRO A 490 -17.55 -5.32 0.29
N PRO A 491 -18.76 -5.12 -0.29
CA PRO A 491 -18.87 -4.68 -1.67
C PRO A 491 -18.26 -3.29 -1.84
N PHE A 492 -17.66 -3.05 -3.00
CA PHE A 492 -17.08 -1.76 -3.38
C PHE A 492 -17.34 -1.50 -4.86
N LEU A 493 -17.14 -0.25 -5.28
CA LEU A 493 -17.33 0.20 -6.65
C LEU A 493 -15.98 0.51 -7.31
N THR A 494 -15.90 0.35 -8.62
CA THR A 494 -14.86 1.00 -9.42
C THR A 494 -15.51 1.88 -10.48
N LEU A 495 -14.97 3.09 -10.64
CA LEU A 495 -15.28 4.03 -11.69
C LEU A 495 -14.17 4.00 -12.74
N TRP A 496 -14.58 3.96 -13.99
CA TRP A 496 -13.74 4.04 -15.18
C TRP A 496 -14.17 5.29 -15.94
N GLY A 497 -13.46 6.39 -15.72
CA GLY A 497 -13.67 7.65 -16.44
C GLY A 497 -12.82 7.75 -17.69
N HIS A 498 -13.17 8.70 -18.56
CA HIS A 498 -12.45 9.00 -19.80
C HIS A 498 -12.49 7.83 -20.82
N MET A 499 -13.59 7.08 -20.81
CA MET A 499 -13.81 5.92 -21.68
C MET A 499 -14.33 6.32 -23.07
N ALA A 500 -14.02 5.53 -24.09
CA ALA A 500 -14.61 5.68 -25.42
C ALA A 500 -16.12 5.37 -25.38
N HIS A 501 -16.90 6.06 -26.22
CA HIS A 501 -18.37 5.92 -26.24
C HIS A 501 -18.85 4.55 -26.76
N GLU A 502 -17.96 3.71 -27.32
CA GLU A 502 -18.30 2.36 -27.78
C GLU A 502 -18.98 1.52 -26.69
N ALA A 503 -18.57 1.72 -25.43
CA ALA A 503 -19.06 0.94 -24.30
C ALA A 503 -20.58 1.02 -24.14
N LEU A 504 -21.21 2.13 -24.53
CA LEU A 504 -22.67 2.34 -24.51
C LEU A 504 -23.42 1.33 -25.38
N ALA A 505 -22.79 0.86 -26.46
CA ALA A 505 -23.39 -0.11 -27.37
C ALA A 505 -23.15 -1.56 -26.93
N ARG A 506 -22.12 -1.80 -26.10
CA ARG A 506 -21.66 -3.15 -25.72
C ARG A 506 -22.09 -3.57 -24.32
N LEU A 507 -22.15 -2.65 -23.37
CA LEU A 507 -22.44 -2.91 -21.97
C LEU A 507 -23.76 -2.27 -21.55
N LYS A 508 -24.51 -2.95 -20.66
CA LYS A 508 -25.69 -2.42 -19.99
C LYS A 508 -25.68 -2.74 -18.49
N PRO A 509 -26.39 -1.95 -17.66
CA PRO A 509 -26.57 -2.28 -16.25
C PRO A 509 -27.03 -3.73 -16.03
N GLY A 510 -26.38 -4.44 -15.13
CA GLY A 510 -26.63 -5.85 -14.80
C GLY A 510 -25.74 -6.85 -15.55
N ASP A 511 -24.99 -6.44 -16.58
CA ASP A 511 -24.03 -7.33 -17.24
C ASP A 511 -22.91 -7.73 -16.26
N ARG A 512 -22.51 -9.01 -16.29
CA ARG A 512 -21.43 -9.55 -15.45
C ARG A 512 -20.14 -9.67 -16.24
N LEU A 513 -19.06 -9.15 -15.69
CA LEU A 513 -17.70 -9.24 -16.22
C LEU A 513 -16.86 -10.09 -15.26
N GLU A 514 -16.25 -11.15 -15.78
CA GLU A 514 -15.26 -11.93 -15.03
C GLU A 514 -13.92 -11.18 -14.96
N ALA A 515 -13.06 -11.52 -14.01
CA ALA A 515 -11.72 -10.94 -13.93
C ALA A 515 -10.95 -11.14 -15.25
N GLY A 516 -10.32 -10.07 -15.76
CA GLY A 516 -9.64 -10.05 -17.05
C GLY A 516 -10.53 -9.84 -18.28
N ALA A 517 -11.85 -9.65 -18.09
CA ALA A 517 -12.77 -9.30 -19.18
C ALA A 517 -12.65 -7.82 -19.59
N LEU A 518 -12.93 -7.53 -20.87
CA LEU A 518 -12.85 -6.19 -21.44
C LEU A 518 -13.95 -5.28 -20.86
N VAL A 519 -13.52 -4.20 -20.20
CA VAL A 519 -14.40 -3.13 -19.70
C VAL A 519 -14.69 -2.12 -20.81
N GLY A 520 -13.67 -1.76 -21.59
CA GLY A 520 -13.81 -0.83 -22.71
C GLY A 520 -12.46 -0.36 -23.23
N TYR A 521 -12.45 0.79 -23.89
CA TYR A 521 -11.26 1.39 -24.46
C TYR A 521 -11.08 2.82 -23.95
N MET A 522 -9.83 3.29 -23.85
CA MET A 522 -9.55 4.70 -23.53
C MET A 522 -10.14 5.63 -24.60
N GLY A 523 -10.85 6.68 -24.17
CA GLY A 523 -11.49 7.65 -25.05
C GLY A 523 -10.50 8.65 -25.67
N ALA A 524 -10.87 9.18 -26.84
CA ALA A 524 -10.19 10.33 -27.41
C ALA A 524 -10.55 11.63 -26.65
N ASP A 525 -9.86 12.73 -26.94
CA ASP A 525 -10.13 14.06 -26.36
C ASP A 525 -11.57 14.56 -26.62
N THR A 526 -12.22 14.05 -27.67
CA THR A 526 -13.63 14.32 -28.00
C THR A 526 -14.64 13.47 -27.22
N GLU A 527 -14.21 12.43 -26.52
CA GLU A 527 -15.05 11.48 -25.77
C GLU A 527 -14.77 11.50 -24.26
N ASN A 528 -13.65 12.08 -23.84
CA ASN A 528 -13.16 12.02 -22.47
C ASN A 528 -13.35 13.32 -21.69
N GLY A 529 -14.11 14.29 -22.18
CA GLY A 529 -14.28 15.60 -21.53
C GLY A 529 -13.22 16.65 -21.88
N GLY A 530 -12.39 16.42 -22.90
CA GLY A 530 -11.38 17.37 -23.36
C GLY A 530 -10.03 17.25 -22.63
N TRP A 531 -9.75 16.07 -22.08
CA TRP A 531 -8.46 15.75 -21.46
C TRP A 531 -7.52 15.05 -22.46
N ILE A 532 -6.24 14.94 -22.11
CA ILE A 532 -5.33 14.01 -22.80
C ILE A 532 -5.88 12.58 -22.70
N PRO A 533 -5.73 11.70 -23.71
CA PRO A 533 -6.15 10.29 -23.59
C PRO A 533 -5.54 9.59 -22.37
N HIS A 534 -6.39 9.13 -21.47
CA HIS A 534 -6.07 8.32 -20.29
C HIS A 534 -7.35 7.64 -19.79
N VAL A 535 -7.21 6.71 -18.84
CA VAL A 535 -8.33 6.28 -17.99
C VAL A 535 -8.12 6.84 -16.60
N HIS A 536 -9.18 7.43 -16.02
CA HIS A 536 -9.25 7.71 -14.58
C HIS A 536 -9.88 6.51 -13.90
N PHE A 537 -9.06 5.73 -13.20
CA PHE A 537 -9.50 4.53 -12.49
C PHE A 537 -9.59 4.82 -10.99
N GLN A 538 -10.80 4.76 -10.45
CA GLN A 538 -11.05 5.13 -9.06
C GLN A 538 -11.89 4.07 -8.35
N MET A 539 -11.50 3.72 -7.13
CA MET A 539 -12.29 2.84 -6.28
C MET A 539 -13.21 3.68 -5.38
N SER A 540 -14.37 3.15 -4.99
CA SER A 540 -15.15 3.70 -3.88
C SER A 540 -15.70 2.64 -2.95
N THR A 541 -15.68 2.93 -1.66
CA THR A 541 -16.29 2.10 -0.61
C THR A 541 -17.74 2.48 -0.32
N ASP A 542 -18.23 3.62 -0.84
CA ASP A 542 -19.65 3.98 -0.81
C ASP A 542 -20.40 3.38 -2.01
N THR A 543 -20.98 2.21 -1.79
CA THR A 543 -21.79 1.51 -2.79
C THR A 543 -23.13 2.19 -3.12
N GLY A 544 -23.48 3.25 -2.40
CA GLY A 544 -24.67 4.07 -2.66
C GLY A 544 -24.45 5.19 -3.69
N LEU A 545 -23.22 5.45 -4.12
CA LEU A 545 -22.91 6.50 -5.09
C LEU A 545 -23.39 6.15 -6.50
N LYS A 546 -23.84 7.18 -7.23
CA LYS A 546 -24.01 7.15 -8.68
C LYS A 546 -22.72 7.58 -9.37
N ALA A 547 -22.54 7.23 -10.65
CA ALA A 547 -21.31 7.52 -11.40
C ALA A 547 -20.94 9.02 -11.38
N GLY A 548 -21.89 9.91 -11.67
CA GLY A 548 -21.67 11.37 -11.62
C GLY A 548 -21.50 11.98 -10.22
N GLU A 549 -21.61 11.19 -9.15
CA GLU A 549 -21.38 11.67 -7.77
C GLU A 549 -19.94 11.42 -7.28
N PHE A 550 -19.11 10.71 -8.06
CA PHE A 550 -17.71 10.50 -7.76
C PHE A 550 -16.93 11.81 -7.88
N ILE A 551 -16.28 12.22 -6.79
CA ILE A 551 -15.31 13.31 -6.86
C ILE A 551 -13.98 12.74 -7.35
N GLY A 552 -13.47 13.23 -8.49
CA GLY A 552 -12.14 12.87 -8.99
C GLY A 552 -11.02 13.65 -8.31
N VAL A 553 -11.39 14.73 -7.61
CA VAL A 553 -10.49 15.61 -6.87
C VAL A 553 -11.08 16.00 -5.52
N GLY A 554 -10.24 16.05 -4.49
CA GLY A 554 -10.59 16.41 -3.13
C GLY A 554 -9.69 17.49 -2.53
N GLU A 555 -10.10 17.99 -1.37
CA GLU A 555 -9.34 18.95 -0.56
C GLU A 555 -8.20 18.25 0.21
N ARG A 556 -7.05 18.91 0.33
CA ARG A 556 -5.91 18.41 1.12
C ARG A 556 -6.26 18.14 2.58
N ALA A 557 -7.09 18.99 3.18
CA ALA A 557 -7.49 18.89 4.59
C ALA A 557 -8.24 17.58 4.92
N TYR A 558 -8.83 16.92 3.92
CA TYR A 558 -9.67 15.74 4.10
C TYR A 558 -9.09 14.48 3.45
N LEU A 559 -7.78 14.44 3.22
CA LEU A 559 -7.12 13.32 2.53
C LEU A 559 -7.41 11.95 3.16
N GLU A 560 -7.46 11.85 4.49
CA GLU A 560 -7.78 10.59 5.16
C GLU A 560 -9.25 10.16 4.98
N VAL A 561 -10.16 11.12 4.83
CA VAL A 561 -11.57 10.86 4.50
C VAL A 561 -11.66 10.34 3.06
N TRP A 562 -10.94 10.98 2.14
CA TRP A 562 -10.84 10.53 0.75
C TRP A 562 -10.20 9.14 0.65
N ALA A 563 -9.22 8.81 1.49
CA ALA A 563 -8.62 7.49 1.54
C ALA A 563 -9.57 6.38 2.03
N ASP A 564 -10.59 6.73 2.82
CA ASP A 564 -11.64 5.79 3.22
C ASP A 564 -12.69 5.65 2.12
N LEU A 565 -13.20 6.78 1.58
CA LEU A 565 -14.27 6.81 0.58
C LEU A 565 -13.81 6.38 -0.82
N PHE A 566 -12.60 6.78 -1.21
CA PHE A 566 -11.98 6.55 -2.50
C PHE A 566 -10.53 6.05 -2.33
N PRO A 567 -10.33 4.83 -1.81
CA PRO A 567 -8.98 4.37 -1.51
C PRO A 567 -8.12 4.24 -2.76
N ASP A 568 -6.80 4.31 -2.57
CA ASP A 568 -5.81 4.17 -3.64
C ASP A 568 -6.02 2.89 -4.46
N ALA A 569 -6.36 3.07 -5.74
CA ALA A 569 -6.64 1.99 -6.67
C ALA A 569 -5.39 1.41 -7.34
N SER A 570 -4.18 1.89 -6.99
CA SER A 570 -2.91 1.49 -7.63
C SER A 570 -2.64 0.00 -7.53
N ILE A 571 -2.98 -0.62 -6.38
CA ILE A 571 -2.85 -2.06 -6.17
C ILE A 571 -3.78 -2.85 -7.11
N LEU A 572 -5.04 -2.40 -7.25
CA LEU A 572 -6.00 -3.01 -8.20
C LEU A 572 -5.55 -2.82 -9.66
N ALA A 573 -4.90 -1.69 -9.97
CA ALA A 573 -4.34 -1.40 -11.28
C ALA A 573 -3.02 -2.17 -11.57
N GLY A 574 -2.51 -2.94 -10.62
CA GLY A 574 -1.26 -3.70 -10.78
C GLY A 574 -0.01 -2.83 -10.85
N ILE A 575 -0.03 -1.63 -10.25
CA ILE A 575 1.11 -0.71 -10.22
C ILE A 575 1.97 -1.01 -8.98
N PRO A 576 3.25 -1.41 -9.14
CA PRO A 576 4.13 -1.68 -8.00
C PRO A 576 4.44 -0.41 -7.20
N ALA A 577 4.57 -0.54 -5.87
CA ALA A 577 4.82 0.59 -4.98
C ALA A 577 6.13 1.33 -5.31
N GLU A 578 7.14 0.62 -5.84
CA GLU A 578 8.43 1.16 -6.27
C GLU A 578 8.32 2.12 -7.47
N THR A 579 7.14 2.25 -8.08
CA THR A 579 6.87 3.29 -9.07
C THR A 579 6.78 4.68 -8.44
N TYR A 580 6.33 4.78 -7.19
CA TYR A 580 6.06 6.06 -6.52
C TYR A 580 7.23 6.56 -5.66
N SER A 581 8.03 5.66 -5.08
CA SER A 581 9.18 6.03 -4.26
C SER A 581 10.47 5.40 -4.75
N GLN A 582 11.55 6.20 -4.70
CA GLN A 582 12.89 5.76 -5.03
C GLN A 582 13.81 6.03 -3.85
N ASP A 583 14.27 4.96 -3.22
CA ASP A 583 15.17 5.07 -2.07
C ASP A 583 16.64 4.78 -2.44
N GLY A 584 17.55 5.40 -1.68
CA GLY A 584 18.98 5.20 -1.79
C GLY A 584 19.65 5.88 -3.00
N ARG A 585 20.83 5.38 -3.39
CA ARG A 585 21.65 6.00 -4.46
C ARG A 585 21.01 5.84 -5.84
N THR A 586 21.20 6.84 -6.69
CA THR A 586 20.85 6.73 -8.11
C THR A 586 21.70 5.65 -8.80
N LYS A 587 21.27 5.18 -9.98
CA LYS A 587 22.05 4.25 -10.81
C LYS A 587 23.47 4.78 -11.08
N ALA A 588 23.59 6.05 -11.47
CA ALA A 588 24.87 6.67 -11.81
C ALA A 588 25.82 6.74 -10.60
N GLU A 589 25.32 7.19 -9.45
CA GLU A 589 26.10 7.24 -8.21
C GLU A 589 26.53 5.85 -7.74
N LEU A 590 25.64 4.85 -7.86
CA LEU A 590 25.95 3.47 -7.46
C LEU A 590 27.08 2.90 -8.33
N VAL A 591 27.05 3.11 -9.65
CA VAL A 591 28.13 2.68 -10.56
C VAL A 591 29.44 3.39 -10.20
N ALA A 592 29.41 4.70 -9.97
CA ALA A 592 30.59 5.46 -9.58
C ALA A 592 31.19 4.95 -8.26
N LYS A 593 30.36 4.75 -7.23
CA LYS A 593 30.81 4.24 -5.93
C LYS A 593 31.29 2.80 -5.98
N ARG A 594 30.71 1.94 -6.83
CA ARG A 594 31.25 0.58 -7.05
C ARG A 594 32.67 0.61 -7.59
N LYS A 595 32.97 1.53 -8.53
CA LYS A 595 34.32 1.69 -9.09
C LYS A 595 35.33 2.20 -8.06
N GLU A 596 34.88 3.04 -7.14
CA GLU A 596 35.72 3.61 -6.06
C GLU A 596 35.97 2.62 -4.92
N LEU A 597 34.94 1.88 -4.50
CA LEU A 597 34.94 1.14 -3.23
C LEU A 597 35.09 -0.39 -3.37
N LEU A 598 34.86 -0.97 -4.56
CA LEU A 598 34.92 -2.41 -4.78
C LEU A 598 36.07 -2.81 -5.70
N LEU A 599 36.39 -4.11 -5.74
CA LEU A 599 37.36 -4.66 -6.68
C LEU A 599 36.97 -4.32 -8.13
N PRO A 600 37.82 -3.61 -8.90
CA PRO A 600 37.45 -3.10 -10.23
C PRO A 600 37.16 -4.16 -11.30
N ASN A 601 37.54 -5.42 -11.05
CA ASN A 601 37.31 -6.56 -11.95
C ASN A 601 35.99 -7.32 -11.65
N LEU A 602 35.14 -6.81 -10.75
CA LEU A 602 33.77 -7.30 -10.58
C LEU A 602 32.89 -6.78 -11.72
N SER A 603 32.39 -7.68 -12.56
CA SER A 603 31.57 -7.33 -13.72
C SER A 603 30.20 -6.77 -13.32
N ILE A 604 29.63 -5.97 -14.23
CA ILE A 604 28.24 -5.53 -14.19
C ILE A 604 27.61 -6.01 -15.50
N SER A 605 26.48 -6.70 -15.40
CA SER A 605 25.78 -7.23 -16.57
C SER A 605 25.09 -6.11 -17.37
N TYR A 606 24.93 -6.37 -18.67
CA TYR A 606 24.30 -5.50 -19.68
C TYR A 606 25.07 -4.20 -19.98
N SER A 607 24.81 -3.65 -21.16
CA SER A 607 25.38 -2.36 -21.60
C SER A 607 24.82 -1.18 -20.78
N ASP A 608 23.55 -1.28 -20.37
CA ASP A 608 22.87 -0.35 -19.47
C ASP A 608 22.49 -1.11 -18.17
N PRO A 609 23.24 -0.89 -17.07
CA PRO A 609 23.00 -1.58 -15.81
C PRO A 609 21.60 -1.32 -15.24
N ILE A 610 21.06 -2.29 -14.50
CA ILE A 610 19.76 -2.19 -13.84
C ILE A 610 19.95 -2.15 -12.33
N LYS A 611 19.26 -1.24 -11.64
CA LYS A 611 19.19 -1.20 -10.17
C LYS A 611 17.93 -1.96 -9.73
N PHE A 612 18.11 -3.22 -9.35
CA PHE A 612 17.05 -4.02 -8.73
C PHE A 612 16.90 -3.66 -7.25
N VAL A 613 15.66 -3.59 -6.78
CA VAL A 613 15.32 -3.29 -5.38
C VAL A 613 14.49 -4.38 -4.72
N ARG A 614 13.82 -5.23 -5.52
CA ARG A 614 13.02 -6.35 -5.04
C ARG A 614 13.09 -7.55 -6.00
N GLY A 615 12.91 -8.75 -5.46
CA GLY A 615 12.67 -9.96 -6.24
C GLY A 615 11.47 -10.73 -5.68
N ASP A 616 10.66 -11.32 -6.56
CA ASP A 616 9.43 -12.04 -6.23
C ASP A 616 9.20 -13.20 -7.21
N GLY A 617 9.40 -14.43 -6.75
CA GLY A 617 9.27 -15.63 -7.59
C GLY A 617 10.24 -15.58 -8.77
N VAL A 618 9.71 -15.55 -9.99
CA VAL A 618 10.53 -15.48 -11.23
C VAL A 618 10.92 -14.05 -11.63
N TRP A 619 10.51 -13.03 -10.87
CA TRP A 619 10.64 -11.63 -11.26
C TRP A 619 11.70 -10.89 -10.43
N LEU A 620 12.48 -10.06 -11.10
CA LEU A 620 13.33 -9.03 -10.50
C LEU A 620 12.77 -7.66 -10.83
N ILE A 621 12.64 -6.79 -9.83
CA ILE A 621 11.91 -5.53 -9.92
C ILE A 621 12.88 -4.38 -9.69
N ASP A 622 12.93 -3.48 -10.68
CA ASP A 622 13.81 -2.32 -10.62
C ASP A 622 13.28 -1.20 -9.73
N ASN A 623 14.11 -0.20 -9.51
CA ASN A 623 13.80 0.96 -8.68
C ASN A 623 12.71 1.88 -9.24
N PHE A 624 12.09 1.56 -10.38
CA PHE A 624 10.92 2.25 -10.93
C PHE A 624 9.68 1.34 -10.92
N GLY A 625 9.77 0.17 -10.29
CA GLY A 625 8.71 -0.82 -10.23
C GLY A 625 8.51 -1.59 -11.54
N ARG A 626 9.49 -1.64 -12.45
CA ARG A 626 9.41 -2.50 -13.62
C ARG A 626 9.90 -3.91 -13.28
N ALA A 627 9.06 -4.91 -13.51
CA ALA A 627 9.38 -6.32 -13.35
C ALA A 627 10.06 -6.89 -14.60
N TYR A 628 11.14 -7.64 -14.38
CA TYR A 628 11.90 -8.37 -15.39
C TYR A 628 11.85 -9.86 -15.09
N LEU A 629 11.49 -10.67 -16.10
CA LEU A 629 11.48 -12.12 -15.98
C LEU A 629 12.91 -12.65 -15.94
N ASP A 630 13.26 -13.32 -14.85
CA ASP A 630 14.59 -13.85 -14.62
C ASP A 630 14.75 -15.24 -15.26
N CYS A 631 15.36 -15.25 -16.44
CA CYS A 631 15.69 -16.46 -17.18
C CYS A 631 17.16 -16.86 -17.02
N PHE A 632 17.92 -16.27 -16.07
CA PHE A 632 19.37 -16.48 -15.97
C PHE A 632 19.81 -17.06 -14.62
N ASN A 633 19.25 -16.58 -13.50
CA ASN A 633 19.75 -16.93 -12.18
C ASN A 633 19.30 -18.32 -11.73
N ASN A 634 20.27 -19.21 -11.58
CA ASN A 634 20.04 -20.54 -11.00
C ASN A 634 20.28 -20.64 -9.50
N VAL A 635 20.79 -19.57 -8.88
CA VAL A 635 21.01 -19.48 -7.44
C VAL A 635 19.67 -19.41 -6.71
N CYS A 636 18.77 -18.54 -7.18
CA CYS A 636 17.38 -18.44 -6.73
C CYS A 636 16.55 -19.57 -7.35
N HIS A 637 16.94 -20.82 -7.08
CA HIS A 637 16.41 -22.04 -7.66
C HIS A 637 14.89 -22.20 -7.53
N LEU A 638 14.31 -21.78 -6.42
CA LEU A 638 12.87 -21.79 -6.13
C LEU A 638 12.20 -20.44 -6.46
N GLY A 639 12.94 -19.50 -7.04
CA GLY A 639 12.54 -18.11 -7.19
C GLY A 639 13.03 -17.21 -6.06
N HIS A 640 12.98 -15.91 -6.33
CA HIS A 640 13.38 -14.84 -5.42
C HIS A 640 12.41 -14.72 -4.25
N SER A 641 12.95 -14.51 -3.05
CA SER A 641 12.18 -14.27 -1.81
C SER A 641 11.16 -15.39 -1.50
N HIS A 642 11.49 -16.65 -1.79
CA HIS A 642 10.58 -17.77 -1.56
C HIS A 642 10.15 -17.85 -0.08
N PRO A 643 8.83 -17.84 0.23
CA PRO A 643 8.33 -17.63 1.58
C PRO A 643 8.80 -18.71 2.57
N ASP A 644 8.80 -19.98 2.15
CA ASP A 644 9.22 -21.10 3.02
C ASP A 644 10.69 -20.98 3.43
N VAL A 645 11.56 -20.56 2.50
CA VAL A 645 13.00 -20.39 2.77
C VAL A 645 13.24 -19.21 3.70
N VAL A 646 12.57 -18.08 3.45
CA VAL A 646 12.65 -16.89 4.30
C VAL A 646 12.17 -17.20 5.72
N GLN A 647 11.07 -17.95 5.85
CA GLN A 647 10.53 -18.36 7.15
C GLN A 647 11.47 -19.34 7.86
N ALA A 648 12.01 -20.34 7.16
CA ALA A 648 12.94 -21.31 7.72
C ALA A 648 14.22 -20.62 8.25
N LEU A 649 14.79 -19.72 7.46
CA LEU A 649 15.94 -18.90 7.84
C LEU A 649 15.62 -18.07 9.09
N SER A 650 14.54 -17.29 9.05
CA SER A 650 14.18 -16.34 10.12
C SER A 650 13.90 -17.08 11.44
N ARG A 651 13.12 -18.16 11.37
CA ARG A 651 12.77 -19.00 12.53
C ARG A 651 14.02 -19.62 13.15
N GLN A 652 14.89 -20.22 12.35
CA GLN A 652 16.09 -20.88 12.88
C GLN A 652 17.09 -19.85 13.44
N ALA A 653 17.27 -18.72 12.77
CA ALA A 653 18.17 -17.65 13.21
C ALA A 653 17.72 -17.04 14.55
N SER A 654 16.42 -16.95 14.80
CA SER A 654 15.87 -16.49 16.09
C SER A 654 16.06 -17.48 17.25
N ARG A 655 16.47 -18.73 16.97
CA ARG A 655 16.62 -19.82 17.95
C ARG A 655 18.08 -20.16 18.22
N LEU A 656 18.83 -20.55 17.19
CA LEU A 656 20.22 -20.98 17.32
C LEU A 656 20.93 -20.87 15.96
N ASN A 657 22.12 -20.26 15.96
CA ASN A 657 23.03 -20.27 14.83
C ASN A 657 24.49 -20.29 15.31
N THR A 658 25.10 -21.47 15.31
CA THR A 658 26.46 -21.70 15.82
C THR A 658 27.22 -22.69 14.92
N ASN A 659 28.47 -22.97 15.25
CA ASN A 659 29.31 -23.93 14.52
C ASN A 659 29.02 -25.39 14.91
N THR A 660 29.55 -26.34 14.13
CA THR A 660 29.26 -27.78 14.20
C THR A 660 29.93 -28.54 15.35
N ARG A 661 30.72 -27.88 16.22
CA ARG A 661 31.27 -28.52 17.42
C ARG A 661 30.24 -28.71 18.53
N TYR A 662 29.10 -28.02 18.43
CA TYR A 662 27.95 -28.23 19.30
C TYR A 662 26.87 -28.99 18.55
N LEU A 663 26.22 -29.93 19.23
CA LEU A 663 25.21 -30.79 18.62
C LEU A 663 23.93 -30.00 18.28
N HIS A 664 23.35 -30.32 17.12
CA HIS A 664 22.00 -29.91 16.73
C HIS A 664 21.45 -30.89 15.68
N ASP A 665 20.13 -31.06 15.63
CA ASP A 665 19.52 -32.10 14.79
C ASP A 665 19.61 -31.79 13.30
N ASN A 666 19.46 -30.51 12.92
CA ASN A 666 19.35 -30.10 11.51
C ASN A 666 20.53 -30.55 10.62
N ILE A 667 21.76 -30.66 11.14
CA ILE A 667 22.91 -31.08 10.30
C ILE A 667 22.82 -32.55 9.92
N VAL A 668 22.36 -33.39 10.84
CA VAL A 668 22.16 -34.82 10.60
C VAL A 668 20.99 -35.01 9.66
N GLU A 669 19.85 -34.39 9.95
CA GLU A 669 18.65 -34.48 9.11
C GLU A 669 18.92 -33.99 7.69
N TYR A 670 19.64 -32.87 7.54
CA TYR A 670 20.00 -32.37 6.22
C TYR A 670 20.96 -33.30 5.47
N ALA A 671 21.95 -33.88 6.16
CA ALA A 671 22.85 -34.86 5.55
C ALA A 671 22.11 -36.12 5.08
N GLU A 672 21.19 -36.64 5.90
CA GLU A 672 20.35 -37.80 5.56
C GLU A 672 19.47 -37.51 4.34
N ARG A 673 18.73 -36.40 4.36
CA ARG A 673 17.86 -36.00 3.24
C ARG A 673 18.65 -35.74 1.96
N LEU A 674 19.79 -35.06 2.06
CA LEU A 674 20.62 -34.77 0.89
C LEU A 674 21.21 -36.04 0.27
N THR A 675 21.81 -36.92 1.08
CA THR A 675 22.41 -38.16 0.59
C THR A 675 21.37 -39.13 0.04
N ALA A 676 20.14 -39.11 0.56
CA ALA A 676 19.03 -39.90 0.00
C ALA A 676 18.63 -39.50 -1.44
N THR A 677 19.02 -38.31 -1.90
CA THR A 677 18.81 -37.90 -3.30
C THR A 677 19.88 -38.40 -4.27
N LEU A 678 20.97 -39.00 -3.76
CA LEU A 678 22.12 -39.46 -4.54
C LEU A 678 22.06 -40.98 -4.76
N PRO A 679 22.75 -41.50 -5.80
CA PRO A 679 22.89 -42.94 -6.00
C PRO A 679 23.61 -43.66 -4.86
N GLU A 680 23.40 -44.97 -4.79
CA GLU A 680 24.02 -45.84 -3.80
C GLU A 680 25.55 -45.67 -3.75
N GLY A 681 26.11 -45.64 -2.53
CA GLY A 681 27.53 -45.49 -2.26
C GLY A 681 27.95 -44.08 -1.84
N LEU A 682 27.27 -43.03 -2.30
CA LEU A 682 27.52 -41.63 -1.93
C LEU A 682 26.81 -41.27 -0.62
N THR A 683 27.45 -41.57 0.51
CA THR A 683 26.81 -41.61 1.84
C THR A 683 27.39 -40.64 2.86
N VAL A 684 28.52 -39.99 2.57
CA VAL A 684 29.19 -39.09 3.52
C VAL A 684 29.15 -37.65 3.02
N ALA A 685 28.36 -36.81 3.67
CA ALA A 685 28.27 -35.39 3.38
C ALA A 685 29.25 -34.57 4.23
N SER A 686 29.86 -33.55 3.61
CA SER A 686 30.60 -32.48 4.28
C SER A 686 30.18 -31.15 3.69
N PHE A 687 30.07 -30.11 4.53
CA PHE A 687 29.48 -28.83 4.14
C PHE A 687 30.53 -27.74 3.93
N GLY A 688 30.16 -26.71 3.17
CA GLY A 688 30.92 -25.48 2.94
C GLY A 688 29.99 -24.28 2.75
N CYS A 689 30.55 -23.14 2.40
CA CYS A 689 29.80 -21.89 2.15
C CYS A 689 29.72 -21.52 0.66
N SER A 690 30.50 -22.18 -0.19
CA SER A 690 30.53 -21.91 -1.64
C SER A 690 30.93 -23.14 -2.45
N GLY A 691 30.56 -23.16 -3.74
CA GLY A 691 31.00 -24.21 -4.65
C GLY A 691 32.52 -24.33 -4.74
N SER A 692 33.26 -23.22 -4.65
CA SER A 692 34.73 -23.22 -4.56
C SER A 692 35.21 -24.00 -3.34
N GLU A 693 34.65 -23.77 -2.15
CA GLU A 693 35.04 -24.52 -0.94
C GLU A 693 34.73 -26.01 -1.05
N ALA A 694 33.57 -26.38 -1.63
CA ALA A 694 33.20 -27.77 -1.85
C ALA A 694 34.16 -28.46 -2.83
N ASN A 695 34.48 -27.82 -3.95
CA ASN A 695 35.46 -28.34 -4.91
C ASN A 695 36.85 -28.45 -4.26
N SER A 696 37.33 -27.43 -3.54
CA SER A 696 38.63 -27.49 -2.84
C SER A 696 38.70 -28.64 -1.83
N LEU A 697 37.63 -28.88 -1.05
CA LEU A 697 37.57 -30.00 -0.11
C LEU A 697 37.57 -31.34 -0.85
N MET A 698 36.78 -31.45 -1.92
CA MET A 698 36.72 -32.65 -2.78
C MET A 698 38.11 -32.97 -3.37
N LEU A 699 38.84 -31.98 -3.87
CA LEU A 699 40.21 -32.16 -4.35
C LEU A 699 41.16 -32.62 -3.25
N ARG A 700 41.03 -32.04 -2.06
CA ARG A 700 41.86 -32.41 -0.91
C ARG A 700 41.62 -33.87 -0.48
N MET A 701 40.36 -34.30 -0.43
CA MET A 701 39.97 -35.70 -0.17
C MET A 701 40.54 -36.63 -1.25
N ALA A 702 40.38 -36.28 -2.53
CA ALA A 702 40.85 -37.08 -3.64
C ALA A 702 42.38 -37.26 -3.66
N ARG A 703 43.13 -36.18 -3.44
CA ARG A 703 44.60 -36.21 -3.37
C ARG A 703 45.10 -37.02 -2.17
N ASN A 704 44.45 -36.88 -1.02
CA ASN A 704 44.80 -37.66 0.16
C ASN A 704 44.52 -39.15 -0.04
N HIS A 705 43.38 -39.50 -0.64
CA HIS A 705 43.02 -40.89 -0.91
C HIS A 705 43.98 -41.56 -1.91
N THR A 706 44.32 -40.87 -3.00
CA THR A 706 45.16 -41.43 -4.07
C THR A 706 46.66 -41.27 -3.83
N GLY A 707 47.08 -40.35 -2.95
CA GLY A 707 48.48 -39.98 -2.75
C GLY A 707 49.12 -39.23 -3.93
N ARG A 708 48.30 -38.71 -4.87
CA ARG A 708 48.74 -38.09 -6.13
C ARG A 708 48.16 -36.69 -6.28
N ASN A 709 48.74 -35.86 -7.15
CA ASN A 709 48.31 -34.47 -7.36
C ASN A 709 47.72 -34.17 -8.76
N ASP A 710 48.03 -35.01 -9.74
CA ASP A 710 47.76 -34.72 -11.15
C ASP A 710 46.29 -34.89 -11.50
N ALA A 711 45.75 -33.96 -12.27
CA ALA A 711 44.33 -33.88 -12.60
C ALA A 711 44.10 -33.94 -14.11
N ILE A 712 43.05 -34.64 -14.53
CA ILE A 712 42.49 -34.52 -15.87
C ILE A 712 41.24 -33.64 -15.80
N VAL A 713 41.20 -32.59 -16.61
CA VAL A 713 40.06 -31.66 -16.73
C VAL A 713 39.65 -31.49 -18.19
N LEU A 714 38.43 -31.02 -18.44
CA LEU A 714 37.96 -30.72 -19.79
C LEU A 714 38.34 -29.30 -20.21
N ASP A 715 38.57 -29.11 -21.51
CA ASP A 715 38.75 -27.77 -22.08
C ASP A 715 37.56 -26.87 -21.71
N TRP A 716 37.87 -25.59 -21.48
CA TRP A 716 36.95 -24.53 -21.08
C TRP A 716 36.15 -24.78 -19.78
N ALA A 717 36.49 -25.78 -18.98
CA ALA A 717 35.86 -26.04 -17.69
C ALA A 717 36.13 -24.91 -16.66
N TYR A 718 35.22 -24.77 -15.70
CA TYR A 718 35.34 -23.83 -14.58
C TYR A 718 34.83 -24.43 -13.26
N HIS A 719 35.70 -24.48 -12.25
CA HIS A 719 35.39 -25.15 -10.98
C HIS A 719 35.47 -24.23 -9.75
N GLY A 720 35.88 -22.97 -9.88
CA GLY A 720 35.85 -22.04 -8.75
C GLY A 720 36.92 -20.96 -8.79
N THR A 721 37.11 -20.31 -7.64
CA THR A 721 37.89 -19.08 -7.51
C THR A 721 39.11 -19.18 -6.60
N THR A 722 39.32 -20.30 -5.90
CA THR A 722 40.57 -20.52 -5.16
C THR A 722 41.71 -20.76 -6.14
N GLN A 723 42.96 -20.56 -5.72
CA GLN A 723 44.08 -20.63 -6.66
C GLN A 723 44.19 -22.02 -7.30
N GLU A 724 44.03 -23.09 -6.51
CA GLU A 724 44.07 -24.46 -7.02
C GLU A 724 42.95 -24.78 -8.01
N LEU A 725 41.79 -24.13 -7.89
CA LEU A 725 40.68 -24.29 -8.84
C LEU A 725 40.87 -23.42 -10.09
N ILE A 726 41.47 -22.24 -9.94
CA ILE A 726 41.87 -21.40 -11.09
C ILE A 726 42.90 -22.15 -11.95
N ASP A 727 43.87 -22.82 -11.34
CA ASP A 727 44.88 -23.62 -12.04
C ASP A 727 44.27 -24.79 -12.82
N LEU A 728 43.14 -25.33 -12.34
CA LEU A 728 42.37 -26.41 -12.97
C LEU A 728 41.29 -25.93 -13.96
N SER A 729 41.07 -24.62 -14.09
CA SER A 729 39.98 -24.07 -14.91
C SER A 729 40.51 -23.45 -16.21
N PRO A 730 40.51 -24.17 -17.35
CA PRO A 730 40.92 -23.60 -18.63
C PRO A 730 40.17 -22.33 -19.02
N TYR A 731 38.90 -22.21 -18.61
CA TYR A 731 38.14 -20.95 -18.72
C TYR A 731 38.89 -19.73 -18.17
N LYS A 732 39.68 -19.89 -17.10
CA LYS A 732 40.46 -18.82 -16.47
C LYS A 732 41.86 -18.70 -17.06
N TYR A 733 42.63 -19.79 -17.13
CA TYR A 733 44.04 -19.70 -17.52
C TYR A 733 44.25 -19.50 -19.03
N LYS A 734 43.25 -19.78 -19.89
CA LYS A 734 43.29 -19.48 -21.33
C LYS A 734 42.78 -18.08 -21.68
N ARG A 735 41.99 -17.44 -20.80
CA ARG A 735 41.49 -16.07 -21.02
C ARG A 735 42.61 -15.04 -20.81
N LYS A 736 42.34 -13.81 -21.25
CA LYS A 736 43.24 -12.66 -21.09
C LYS A 736 43.72 -12.53 -19.63
N ALA A 737 45.03 -12.42 -19.45
CA ALA A 737 45.73 -12.38 -18.15
C ALA A 737 45.80 -13.71 -17.37
N GLY A 738 45.37 -14.83 -17.95
CA GLY A 738 45.70 -16.17 -17.44
C GLY A 738 47.21 -16.47 -17.54
N LYS A 739 47.73 -17.29 -16.63
CA LYS A 739 49.16 -17.66 -16.58
C LYS A 739 49.50 -18.94 -17.36
N GLY A 740 48.55 -19.45 -18.14
CA GLY A 740 48.66 -20.75 -18.80
C GLY A 740 48.38 -21.92 -17.85
N ARG A 741 48.34 -23.12 -18.43
CA ARG A 741 48.03 -24.38 -17.74
C ARG A 741 49.14 -24.75 -16.74
N ALA A 742 48.78 -25.13 -15.52
CA ALA A 742 49.74 -25.63 -14.53
C ALA A 742 50.28 -27.01 -14.90
N ASP A 743 51.49 -27.36 -14.43
CA ASP A 743 52.18 -28.61 -14.81
C ASP A 743 51.41 -29.89 -14.43
N HIS A 744 50.71 -29.87 -13.30
CA HIS A 744 49.94 -31.01 -12.79
C HIS A 744 48.55 -31.15 -13.43
N VAL A 745 48.27 -30.38 -14.49
CA VAL A 745 46.96 -30.33 -15.14
C VAL A 745 47.08 -30.87 -16.56
N PHE A 746 46.35 -31.94 -16.81
CA PHE A 746 46.19 -32.57 -18.12
C PHE A 746 44.81 -32.20 -18.65
N GLU A 747 44.78 -31.69 -19.87
CA GLU A 747 43.58 -31.08 -20.44
C GLU A 747 43.09 -31.95 -21.61
N ALA A 748 41.87 -32.46 -21.49
CA ALA A 748 41.20 -33.23 -22.53
C ALA A 748 40.18 -32.37 -23.29
N ALA A 749 39.84 -32.76 -24.51
CA ALA A 749 38.85 -32.07 -25.33
C ALA A 749 37.48 -32.07 -24.65
N VAL A 750 36.79 -30.92 -24.70
CA VAL A 750 35.38 -30.84 -24.27
C VAL A 750 34.48 -31.49 -25.32
N PRO A 751 33.57 -32.41 -24.95
CA PRO A 751 32.65 -33.01 -25.91
C PRO A 751 31.61 -31.99 -26.41
N ASP A 752 31.73 -31.61 -27.68
CA ASP A 752 30.82 -30.69 -28.37
C ASP A 752 30.21 -31.38 -29.58
N ALA A 753 28.99 -31.92 -29.43
CA ALA A 753 28.32 -32.65 -30.51
C ALA A 753 27.96 -31.75 -31.71
N TYR A 754 27.81 -30.43 -31.53
CA TYR A 754 27.48 -29.52 -32.62
C TYR A 754 28.71 -29.19 -33.47
N ARG A 755 29.87 -28.98 -32.83
CA ARG A 755 31.15 -28.67 -33.48
C ARG A 755 32.04 -29.90 -33.72
N GLY A 756 31.57 -31.09 -33.37
CA GLY A 756 32.22 -32.37 -33.67
C GLY A 756 32.59 -32.49 -35.14
N MET A 757 33.67 -33.22 -35.44
CA MET A 757 34.17 -33.33 -36.81
C MET A 757 33.13 -34.02 -37.70
N ASP A 758 32.80 -33.41 -38.84
CA ASP A 758 31.71 -33.84 -39.75
C ASP A 758 31.87 -35.28 -40.30
N HIS A 759 33.01 -35.95 -40.06
CA HIS A 759 33.27 -37.32 -40.48
C HIS A 759 33.07 -38.38 -39.37
N TRP A 760 32.73 -37.98 -38.14
CA TRP A 760 32.42 -38.93 -37.06
C TRP A 760 30.93 -39.28 -37.08
N ALA A 761 30.63 -40.58 -36.96
CA ALA A 761 29.26 -41.04 -36.77
C ALA A 761 28.75 -40.57 -35.38
N PHE A 762 27.47 -40.20 -35.30
CA PHE A 762 26.87 -39.65 -34.07
C PHE A 762 27.01 -40.63 -32.88
N GLU A 763 26.84 -41.91 -33.15
CA GLU A 763 26.92 -43.00 -32.17
C GLU A 763 28.35 -43.23 -31.65
N GLU A 764 29.38 -42.80 -32.39
CA GLU A 764 30.78 -42.91 -31.99
C GLU A 764 31.27 -41.70 -31.16
N LEU A 765 30.53 -40.58 -31.15
CA LEU A 765 31.00 -39.32 -30.58
C LEU A 765 31.50 -39.46 -29.13
N GLY A 766 30.74 -40.16 -28.28
CA GLY A 766 31.12 -40.37 -26.88
C GLY A 766 32.47 -41.07 -26.74
N LYS A 767 32.69 -42.14 -27.51
CA LYS A 767 33.95 -42.87 -27.53
C LYS A 767 35.09 -42.01 -28.09
N ARG A 768 34.87 -41.31 -29.21
CA ARG A 768 35.87 -40.44 -29.85
C ARG A 768 36.34 -39.31 -28.94
N TYR A 769 35.42 -38.66 -28.24
CA TYR A 769 35.80 -37.65 -27.26
C TYR A 769 36.54 -38.26 -26.06
N ALA A 770 36.19 -39.47 -25.64
CA ALA A 770 36.90 -40.17 -24.57
C ALA A 770 38.35 -40.54 -24.96
N GLU A 771 38.66 -40.75 -26.25
CA GLU A 771 40.03 -40.96 -26.74
C GLU A 771 40.98 -39.81 -26.33
N SER A 772 40.48 -38.57 -26.26
CA SER A 772 41.29 -37.43 -25.79
C SER A 772 41.74 -37.58 -24.33
N VAL A 773 40.91 -38.22 -23.48
CA VAL A 773 41.28 -38.56 -22.09
C VAL A 773 42.28 -39.71 -22.07
N ALA A 774 42.10 -40.71 -22.94
CA ALA A 774 43.06 -41.80 -23.10
C ALA A 774 44.45 -41.29 -23.51
N ASP A 775 44.50 -40.31 -24.42
CA ASP A 775 45.74 -39.64 -24.84
C ASP A 775 46.43 -38.91 -23.68
N GLN A 776 45.66 -38.24 -22.81
CA GLN A 776 46.20 -37.62 -21.62
C GLN A 776 46.77 -38.67 -20.65
N ILE A 777 46.04 -39.76 -20.41
CA ILE A 777 46.52 -40.86 -19.56
C ILE A 777 47.82 -41.45 -20.13
N GLU A 778 47.90 -41.68 -21.44
CA GLU A 778 49.10 -42.20 -22.08
C GLU A 778 50.28 -41.23 -22.00
N LEU A 779 50.02 -39.92 -22.14
CA LEU A 779 51.01 -38.88 -21.90
C LEU A 779 51.53 -38.91 -20.45
N MET A 780 50.63 -39.07 -19.47
CA MET A 780 51.00 -39.20 -18.06
C MET A 780 51.89 -40.42 -17.85
N ARG A 781 51.53 -41.59 -18.39
CA ARG A 781 52.34 -42.81 -18.29
C ARG A 781 53.75 -42.62 -18.85
N LYS A 782 53.88 -41.99 -20.01
CA LYS A 782 55.19 -41.65 -20.62
C LYS A 782 56.03 -40.72 -19.74
N GLN A 783 55.39 -39.93 -18.89
CA GLN A 783 56.05 -39.05 -17.91
C GLN A 783 56.27 -39.72 -16.55
N GLY A 784 55.91 -41.00 -16.38
CA GLY A 784 55.95 -41.68 -15.07
C GLY A 784 54.92 -41.15 -14.07
N ARG A 785 53.83 -40.57 -14.57
CA ARG A 785 52.74 -39.96 -13.80
C ARG A 785 51.46 -40.79 -13.96
N ALA A 786 50.50 -40.59 -13.07
CA ALA A 786 49.17 -41.20 -13.12
C ALA A 786 48.13 -40.24 -12.52
N PRO A 787 46.88 -40.24 -13.00
CA PRO A 787 45.85 -39.34 -12.49
C PRO A 787 45.58 -39.59 -11.01
N ALA A 788 45.47 -38.50 -10.25
CA ALA A 788 44.81 -38.47 -8.95
C ALA A 788 43.29 -38.49 -9.16
N PHE A 789 42.80 -37.67 -10.11
CA PHE A 789 41.38 -37.60 -10.41
C PHE A 789 41.10 -37.01 -11.80
N PHE A 790 39.91 -37.32 -12.30
CA PHE A 790 39.21 -36.59 -13.37
C PHE A 790 38.12 -35.72 -12.74
N LEU A 791 38.05 -34.44 -13.14
CA LEU A 791 37.04 -33.49 -12.66
C LEU A 791 36.31 -32.87 -13.85
N ALA A 792 34.98 -32.93 -13.83
CA ALA A 792 34.14 -32.28 -14.83
C ALA A 792 32.82 -31.77 -14.25
N GLU A 793 32.32 -30.67 -14.80
CA GLU A 793 30.89 -30.34 -14.74
C GLU A 793 30.13 -31.44 -15.49
N SER A 794 29.06 -31.99 -14.91
CA SER A 794 28.26 -33.04 -15.58
C SER A 794 27.61 -32.55 -16.88
N ILE A 795 27.39 -31.24 -16.99
CA ILE A 795 27.02 -30.52 -18.21
C ILE A 795 27.78 -29.19 -18.19
N PRO A 796 28.88 -29.04 -18.97
CA PRO A 796 29.70 -27.83 -18.97
C PRO A 796 28.91 -26.55 -19.26
N SER A 797 28.79 -25.69 -18.27
CA SER A 797 27.96 -24.48 -18.38
C SER A 797 28.67 -23.36 -19.12
N VAL A 798 29.89 -23.00 -18.69
CA VAL A 798 30.65 -21.87 -19.27
C VAL A 798 31.23 -22.19 -20.65
N ALA A 799 31.29 -23.47 -21.02
CA ALA A 799 31.62 -23.94 -22.37
C ALA A 799 30.50 -23.74 -23.39
N GLY A 800 29.37 -23.15 -22.99
CA GLY A 800 28.23 -22.89 -23.87
C GLY A 800 27.11 -23.91 -23.72
N GLN A 801 26.90 -24.44 -22.51
CA GLN A 801 25.87 -25.43 -22.19
C GLN A 801 25.96 -26.69 -23.05
N LEU A 802 27.11 -27.36 -22.96
CA LEU A 802 27.41 -28.55 -23.76
C LEU A 802 26.88 -29.80 -23.07
N PHE A 803 26.15 -30.62 -23.81
CA PHE A 803 25.62 -31.90 -23.34
C PHE A 803 26.52 -33.01 -23.85
N PHE A 804 26.99 -33.87 -22.94
CA PHE A 804 27.86 -34.95 -23.32
C PHE A 804 27.14 -35.95 -24.23
N PRO A 805 27.80 -36.43 -25.30
CA PRO A 805 27.31 -37.56 -26.08
C PRO A 805 27.09 -38.78 -25.18
N GLU A 806 26.23 -39.71 -25.61
CA GLU A 806 25.94 -40.92 -24.84
C GLU A 806 27.23 -41.70 -24.52
N ASN A 807 27.26 -42.28 -23.31
CA ASN A 807 28.35 -43.09 -22.77
C ASN A 807 29.72 -42.39 -22.58
N TYR A 808 29.85 -41.09 -22.85
CA TYR A 808 31.14 -40.38 -22.70
C TYR A 808 31.72 -40.54 -21.29
N LEU A 809 30.95 -40.19 -20.25
CA LEU A 809 31.45 -40.30 -18.86
C LEU A 809 31.68 -41.75 -18.44
N LYS A 810 30.92 -42.70 -19.00
CA LYS A 810 31.07 -44.12 -18.72
C LYS A 810 32.44 -44.64 -19.18
N GLU A 811 32.84 -44.29 -20.39
CA GLU A 811 34.17 -44.63 -20.94
C GLU A 811 35.29 -43.93 -20.14
N VAL A 812 35.14 -42.63 -19.88
CA VAL A 812 36.13 -41.85 -19.13
C VAL A 812 36.33 -42.40 -17.71
N TYR A 813 35.25 -42.70 -16.99
CA TYR A 813 35.33 -43.19 -15.62
C TYR A 813 36.01 -44.56 -15.55
N ALA A 814 35.73 -45.45 -16.51
CA ALA A 814 36.40 -46.74 -16.60
C ALA A 814 37.92 -46.59 -16.79
N MET A 815 38.35 -45.71 -17.69
CA MET A 815 39.78 -45.49 -17.97
C MET A 815 40.52 -44.83 -16.81
N VAL A 816 39.92 -43.82 -16.16
CA VAL A 816 40.54 -43.12 -15.03
C VAL A 816 40.70 -44.04 -13.82
N ARG A 817 39.67 -44.85 -13.52
CA ARG A 817 39.72 -45.82 -12.42
C ARG A 817 40.70 -46.96 -12.68
N ALA A 818 40.89 -47.37 -13.94
CA ALA A 818 41.89 -48.38 -14.30
C ALA A 818 43.33 -47.94 -13.93
N GLU A 819 43.61 -46.64 -13.90
CA GLU A 819 44.88 -46.08 -13.45
C GLU A 819 44.92 -45.79 -11.93
N GLY A 820 43.84 -46.07 -11.21
CA GLY A 820 43.68 -45.78 -9.77
C GLY A 820 43.36 -44.31 -9.46
N GLY A 821 42.86 -43.54 -10.45
CA GLY A 821 42.35 -42.19 -10.23
C GLY A 821 40.86 -42.19 -9.85
N LEU A 822 40.40 -41.09 -9.24
CA LEU A 822 38.99 -40.88 -8.88
C LEU A 822 38.22 -40.07 -9.94
N CYS A 823 36.91 -40.29 -10.01
CA CYS A 823 36.00 -39.61 -10.92
C CYS A 823 35.10 -38.66 -10.15
N LEU A 824 35.29 -37.35 -10.35
CA LEU A 824 34.65 -36.30 -9.57
C LEU A 824 33.64 -35.52 -10.42
N ALA A 825 32.44 -35.30 -9.89
CA ALA A 825 31.37 -34.57 -10.57
C ALA A 825 31.13 -33.20 -9.91
N ASP A 826 31.15 -32.14 -10.72
CA ASP A 826 30.75 -30.78 -10.30
C ASP A 826 29.28 -30.54 -10.71
N GLU A 827 28.39 -30.61 -9.73
CA GLU A 827 26.95 -30.41 -9.87
C GLU A 827 26.51 -29.00 -9.43
N VAL A 828 27.46 -28.07 -9.18
CA VAL A 828 27.15 -26.71 -8.71
C VAL A 828 26.24 -25.99 -9.70
N GLN A 829 26.39 -26.26 -10.99
CA GLN A 829 25.49 -25.75 -12.00
C GLN A 829 24.22 -26.62 -12.07
N VAL A 830 24.31 -27.93 -12.22
CA VAL A 830 23.22 -28.74 -12.80
C VAL A 830 22.54 -29.72 -11.84
N GLY A 831 22.87 -29.67 -10.56
CA GLY A 831 22.19 -30.45 -9.53
C GLY A 831 20.80 -29.93 -9.15
N PHE A 832 20.23 -30.55 -8.11
CA PHE A 832 18.92 -30.22 -7.54
C PHE A 832 17.77 -30.31 -8.56
N GLY A 833 17.75 -31.33 -9.41
CA GLY A 833 16.62 -31.59 -10.30
C GLY A 833 16.60 -30.75 -11.59
N ARG A 834 17.61 -29.90 -11.82
CA ARG A 834 17.66 -28.93 -12.92
C ARG A 834 17.40 -29.53 -14.31
N VAL A 835 17.95 -30.72 -14.57
CA VAL A 835 17.80 -31.44 -15.84
C VAL A 835 16.42 -32.09 -16.01
N GLY A 836 15.60 -32.09 -14.96
CA GLY A 836 14.22 -32.57 -14.95
C GLY A 836 14.05 -34.09 -14.93
N SER A 837 14.96 -34.85 -15.53
CA SER A 837 14.90 -36.33 -15.49
C SER A 837 15.40 -36.91 -14.16
N HIS A 838 16.46 -36.32 -13.60
CA HIS A 838 17.19 -36.81 -12.43
C HIS A 838 17.42 -35.70 -11.40
N TRP A 839 17.84 -36.08 -10.18
CA TRP A 839 18.27 -35.10 -9.17
C TRP A 839 19.63 -34.50 -9.54
N TRP A 840 20.52 -35.31 -10.10
CA TRP A 840 21.89 -34.94 -10.45
C TRP A 840 22.17 -35.24 -11.92
N ALA A 841 22.84 -34.32 -12.62
CA ALA A 841 22.98 -34.42 -14.06
C ALA A 841 23.91 -35.54 -14.53
N PHE A 842 24.90 -35.96 -13.72
CA PHE A 842 25.76 -37.09 -14.08
C PHE A 842 24.96 -38.40 -14.28
N GLU A 843 23.81 -38.54 -13.64
CA GLU A 843 22.93 -39.71 -13.77
C GLU A 843 22.43 -39.90 -15.21
N THR A 844 22.36 -38.81 -15.99
CA THR A 844 21.98 -38.85 -17.41
C THR A 844 22.97 -39.63 -18.28
N GLN A 845 24.18 -39.88 -17.78
CA GLN A 845 25.22 -40.69 -18.42
C GLN A 845 25.29 -42.12 -17.86
N GLY A 846 24.41 -42.48 -16.92
CA GLY A 846 24.35 -43.82 -16.32
C GLY A 846 25.60 -44.15 -15.48
N VAL A 847 26.21 -43.15 -14.85
CA VAL A 847 27.43 -43.30 -14.02
C VAL A 847 27.20 -42.88 -12.58
N VAL A 848 28.05 -43.35 -11.67
CA VAL A 848 28.14 -42.89 -10.28
C VAL A 848 29.56 -42.36 -10.04
N PRO A 849 29.74 -41.08 -9.67
CA PRO A 849 31.05 -40.52 -9.35
C PRO A 849 31.53 -41.01 -7.99
N ASP A 850 32.83 -40.85 -7.73
CA ASP A 850 33.45 -41.16 -6.44
C ASP A 850 33.22 -40.03 -5.41
N ALA A 851 33.07 -38.80 -5.89
CA ALA A 851 32.58 -37.67 -5.09
C ALA A 851 31.83 -36.67 -5.98
N VAL A 852 30.87 -35.96 -5.38
CA VAL A 852 30.08 -34.91 -6.02
C VAL A 852 30.15 -33.63 -5.20
N SER A 853 30.38 -32.51 -5.88
CA SER A 853 30.31 -31.17 -5.27
C SER A 853 29.06 -30.44 -5.71
N MET A 854 28.51 -29.61 -4.82
CA MET A 854 27.29 -28.86 -5.07
C MET A 854 27.29 -27.53 -4.30
N GLY A 855 26.55 -26.56 -4.81
CA GLY A 855 26.53 -25.18 -4.29
C GLY A 855 25.30 -24.45 -4.82
N LYS A 856 25.44 -23.18 -5.23
CA LYS A 856 24.44 -22.34 -5.94
C LYS A 856 22.97 -22.62 -5.52
N PRO A 857 22.20 -23.52 -6.16
CA PRO A 857 20.79 -23.74 -5.80
C PRO A 857 20.54 -24.27 -4.38
N ILE A 858 21.54 -24.91 -3.75
CA ILE A 858 21.43 -25.61 -2.46
C ILE A 858 20.77 -24.79 -1.34
N GLY A 859 20.95 -23.47 -1.35
CA GLY A 859 20.43 -22.57 -0.32
C GLY A 859 19.46 -21.51 -0.85
N ASN A 860 18.99 -21.62 -2.11
CA ASN A 860 18.16 -20.62 -2.78
C ASN A 860 18.68 -19.16 -2.64
N GLY A 861 20.00 -18.97 -2.64
CA GLY A 861 20.65 -17.66 -2.38
C GLY A 861 21.45 -17.57 -1.08
N HIS A 862 21.17 -18.42 -0.09
CA HIS A 862 21.96 -18.50 1.14
C HIS A 862 23.34 -19.13 0.87
N PRO A 863 24.46 -18.57 1.39
CA PRO A 863 25.80 -19.14 1.20
C PRO A 863 25.91 -20.54 1.81
N MET A 864 25.94 -21.55 0.96
CA MET A 864 26.05 -22.95 1.34
C MET A 864 26.60 -23.78 0.17
N SER A 865 27.28 -24.88 0.50
CA SER A 865 27.71 -25.90 -0.43
C SER A 865 27.88 -27.23 0.29
N ALA A 866 28.02 -28.31 -0.47
CA ALA A 866 28.36 -29.62 0.07
C ALA A 866 29.27 -30.39 -0.89
N VAL A 867 30.03 -31.32 -0.32
CA VAL A 867 30.61 -32.45 -1.03
C VAL A 867 30.01 -33.72 -0.45
N VAL A 868 29.60 -34.65 -1.30
CA VAL A 868 29.19 -35.99 -0.89
C VAL A 868 30.12 -37.00 -1.53
N THR A 869 30.60 -37.96 -0.76
CA THR A 869 31.54 -38.99 -1.22
C THR A 869 31.25 -40.34 -0.59
N THR A 870 32.03 -41.35 -0.98
CA THR A 870 31.95 -42.69 -0.41
C THR A 870 32.55 -42.73 1.00
N ARG A 871 32.14 -43.73 1.78
CA ARG A 871 32.73 -43.98 3.11
C ARG A 871 34.24 -44.20 3.04
N GLU A 872 34.69 -44.95 2.04
CA GLU A 872 36.11 -45.27 1.83
C GLU A 872 36.99 -44.01 1.66
N ILE A 873 36.55 -43.06 0.82
CA ILE A 873 37.29 -41.82 0.60
C ILE A 873 37.28 -40.97 1.87
N ALA A 874 36.13 -40.83 2.52
CA ALA A 874 36.00 -40.09 3.78
C ALA A 874 36.89 -40.66 4.89
N ASP A 875 36.92 -41.98 5.06
CA ASP A 875 37.73 -42.67 6.07
C ASP A 875 39.23 -42.49 5.80
N SER A 876 39.65 -42.52 4.52
CA SER A 876 41.04 -42.24 4.15
C SER A 876 41.47 -40.81 4.51
N PHE A 877 40.55 -39.84 4.45
CA PHE A 877 40.78 -38.45 4.81
C PHE A 877 40.83 -38.23 6.33
N ASN A 878 40.24 -39.13 7.13
CA ASN A 878 40.29 -39.11 8.59
C ASN A 878 41.64 -39.64 9.13
N ASN A 879 42.73 -38.96 8.77
CA ASN A 879 44.10 -39.33 9.10
C ASN A 879 44.63 -38.69 10.41
N GLY A 880 43.74 -38.11 11.23
CA GLY A 880 44.07 -37.43 12.49
C GLY A 880 44.23 -35.91 12.38
N MET A 881 44.31 -35.35 11.18
CA MET A 881 44.27 -33.90 10.97
C MET A 881 42.83 -33.39 11.02
N GLU A 882 42.54 -32.48 11.96
CA GLU A 882 41.21 -31.87 12.08
C GLU A 882 40.85 -31.07 10.81
N TYR A 883 39.66 -31.32 10.27
CA TYR A 883 39.00 -30.45 9.30
C TYR A 883 37.84 -29.72 9.97
N PHE A 884 37.90 -28.39 9.97
CA PHE A 884 36.87 -27.55 10.55
C PHE A 884 36.63 -26.32 9.67
N ASN A 885 35.36 -26.02 9.39
CA ASN A 885 34.91 -24.80 8.74
C ASN A 885 33.85 -24.15 9.64
N THR A 886 34.10 -22.92 10.07
CA THR A 886 33.33 -22.24 11.13
C THR A 886 31.84 -22.09 10.83
N PHE A 887 31.47 -21.84 9.57
CA PHE A 887 30.09 -21.57 9.17
C PHE A 887 29.42 -22.73 8.45
N ALA A 888 30.21 -23.64 7.89
CA ALA A 888 29.71 -24.80 7.18
C ALA A 888 28.86 -25.70 8.08
N GLY A 889 27.67 -26.08 7.61
CA GLY A 889 26.76 -26.94 8.37
C GLY A 889 26.10 -26.26 9.57
N SER A 890 26.09 -24.92 9.66
CA SER A 890 25.38 -24.20 10.72
C SER A 890 23.88 -24.59 10.79
N PRO A 891 23.22 -24.45 11.95
CA PRO A 891 21.80 -24.76 12.07
C PRO A 891 20.92 -24.01 11.07
N VAL A 892 21.22 -22.73 10.80
CA VAL A 892 20.49 -21.89 9.84
C VAL A 892 20.71 -22.39 8.41
N SER A 893 21.95 -22.64 8.00
CA SER A 893 22.22 -23.15 6.66
C SER A 893 21.52 -24.49 6.41
N CYS A 894 21.54 -25.40 7.39
CA CYS A 894 20.86 -26.70 7.27
C CYS A 894 19.33 -26.55 7.21
N ALA A 895 18.73 -25.66 8.02
CA ALA A 895 17.29 -25.38 7.95
C ALA A 895 16.87 -24.81 6.58
N VAL A 896 17.70 -23.94 6.00
CA VAL A 896 17.49 -23.41 4.64
C VAL A 896 17.59 -24.53 3.61
N GLY A 897 18.63 -25.37 3.66
CA GLY A 897 18.80 -26.50 2.75
C GLY A 897 17.64 -27.51 2.81
N LEU A 898 17.17 -27.84 4.02
CA LEU A 898 15.98 -28.68 4.23
C LEU A 898 14.75 -28.08 3.56
N SER A 899 14.49 -26.79 3.79
CA SER A 899 13.37 -26.09 3.14
C SER A 899 13.49 -26.11 1.61
N VAL A 900 14.69 -26.08 1.05
CA VAL A 900 14.88 -26.19 -0.41
C VAL A 900 14.48 -27.58 -0.91
N LEU A 901 14.93 -28.64 -0.24
CA LEU A 901 14.56 -30.01 -0.60
C LEU A 901 13.06 -30.24 -0.49
N ASP A 902 12.45 -29.79 0.62
CA ASP A 902 11.01 -29.92 0.86
C ASP A 902 10.17 -29.29 -0.25
N VAL A 903 10.55 -28.09 -0.72
CA VAL A 903 9.81 -27.40 -1.79
C VAL A 903 9.99 -28.12 -3.13
N ILE A 904 11.21 -28.58 -3.47
CA ILE A 904 11.45 -29.32 -4.72
C ILE A 904 10.56 -30.58 -4.78
N GLU A 905 10.46 -31.30 -3.68
CA GLU A 905 9.66 -32.53 -3.57
C GLU A 905 8.16 -32.24 -3.54
N ARG A 906 7.71 -31.36 -2.62
CA ARG A 906 6.29 -31.00 -2.45
C ARG A 906 5.67 -30.48 -3.74
N ASP A 907 6.37 -29.60 -4.44
CA ASP A 907 5.85 -28.91 -5.63
C ASP A 907 6.25 -29.62 -6.94
N ASN A 908 6.83 -30.82 -6.87
CA ASN A 908 7.26 -31.64 -8.00
C ASN A 908 8.12 -30.88 -9.02
N LEU A 909 9.04 -30.04 -8.53
CA LEU A 909 9.76 -29.08 -9.38
C LEU A 909 10.68 -29.74 -10.40
N LYS A 910 11.15 -30.97 -10.14
CA LYS A 910 11.86 -31.79 -11.13
C LYS A 910 10.98 -32.08 -12.36
N LEU A 911 9.73 -32.51 -12.14
CA LEU A 911 8.79 -32.76 -13.23
C LEU A 911 8.40 -31.45 -13.95
N ASN A 912 8.25 -30.35 -13.21
CA ASN A 912 8.02 -29.04 -13.81
C ASN A 912 9.17 -28.65 -14.75
N ALA A 913 10.41 -28.80 -14.31
CA ALA A 913 11.59 -28.49 -15.12
C ALA A 913 11.65 -29.33 -16.40
N LEU A 914 11.33 -30.64 -16.32
CA LEU A 914 11.24 -31.50 -17.49
C LEU A 914 10.17 -31.02 -18.48
N THR A 915 8.97 -30.75 -17.96
CA THR A 915 7.80 -30.38 -18.78
C THR A 915 8.00 -29.04 -19.48
N ILE A 916 8.35 -28.01 -18.71
CA ILE A 916 8.54 -26.65 -19.21
C ILE A 916 9.82 -26.53 -20.05
N GLY A 917 10.88 -27.25 -19.68
CA GLY A 917 12.10 -27.35 -20.47
C GLY A 917 11.84 -27.88 -21.88
N ASN A 918 11.09 -28.99 -22.00
CA ASN A 918 10.71 -29.55 -23.29
C ASN A 918 9.85 -28.59 -24.10
N TYR A 919 8.89 -27.92 -23.46
CA TYR A 919 8.05 -26.91 -24.10
C TYR A 919 8.88 -25.75 -24.70
N LEU A 920 9.84 -25.24 -23.93
CA LEU A 920 10.76 -24.19 -24.39
C LEU A 920 11.66 -24.67 -25.54
N LEU A 921 12.20 -25.88 -25.46
CA LEU A 921 13.02 -26.44 -26.54
C LEU A 921 12.25 -26.55 -27.86
N ASP A 922 10.99 -26.97 -27.82
CA ASP A 922 10.13 -27.02 -29.01
C ASP A 922 9.84 -25.62 -29.56
N GLY A 923 9.63 -24.63 -28.69
CA GLY A 923 9.53 -23.22 -29.07
C GLY A 923 10.82 -22.69 -29.72
N PHE A 924 11.99 -22.98 -29.15
CA PHE A 924 13.28 -22.58 -29.69
C PHE A 924 13.59 -23.24 -31.03
N ARG A 925 13.19 -24.50 -31.24
CA ARG A 925 13.30 -25.17 -32.55
C ARG A 925 12.42 -24.51 -33.61
N LYS A 926 11.23 -24.02 -33.24
CA LYS A 926 10.39 -23.22 -34.16
C LYS A 926 11.05 -21.88 -34.50
N LEU A 927 11.71 -21.22 -33.54
CA LEU A 927 12.52 -20.03 -33.81
C LEU A 927 13.70 -20.36 -34.73
N GLN A 928 14.37 -21.50 -34.51
CA GLN A 928 15.46 -21.98 -35.36
C GLN A 928 15.00 -22.15 -36.81
N GLN A 929 13.83 -22.74 -37.06
CA GLN A 929 13.28 -22.85 -38.42
C GLN A 929 13.04 -21.49 -39.09
N ARG A 930 12.78 -20.43 -38.30
CA ARG A 930 12.51 -19.07 -38.79
C ARG A 930 13.75 -18.20 -38.96
N TYR A 931 14.79 -18.42 -38.16
CA TYR A 931 16.00 -17.61 -38.15
C TYR A 931 17.23 -18.46 -38.45
N ASP A 932 17.81 -18.30 -39.63
CA ASP A 932 19.01 -19.01 -40.06
C ASP A 932 20.23 -18.75 -39.17
N ALA A 933 20.22 -17.63 -38.45
CA ALA A 933 21.25 -17.29 -37.47
C ALA A 933 21.28 -18.23 -36.25
N ILE A 934 20.22 -19.00 -35.99
CA ILE A 934 20.22 -20.02 -34.93
C ILE A 934 20.84 -21.29 -35.51
N GLY A 935 22.05 -21.60 -35.06
CA GLY A 935 22.81 -22.78 -35.46
C GLY A 935 22.36 -24.03 -34.73
N ASP A 936 22.27 -23.95 -33.40
CA ASP A 936 21.94 -25.08 -32.54
C ASP A 936 20.99 -24.68 -31.40
N VAL A 937 20.11 -25.62 -31.03
CA VAL A 937 19.19 -25.52 -29.89
C VAL A 937 19.43 -26.73 -29.01
N ARG A 938 19.88 -26.49 -27.78
CA ARG A 938 20.28 -27.55 -26.85
C ARG A 938 19.76 -27.30 -25.45
N GLY A 939 19.40 -28.37 -24.74
CA GLY A 939 18.88 -28.25 -23.39
C GLY A 939 18.43 -29.58 -22.79
N GLN A 940 18.42 -29.63 -21.46
CA GLN A 940 17.70 -30.64 -20.68
C GLN A 940 17.08 -29.95 -19.46
N GLY A 941 15.78 -30.17 -19.24
CA GLY A 941 15.02 -29.46 -18.23
C GLY A 941 15.14 -27.94 -18.39
N LEU A 942 15.40 -27.22 -17.29
CA LEU A 942 15.55 -25.76 -17.30
C LEU A 942 17.01 -25.31 -17.35
N PHE A 943 17.82 -26.00 -18.15
CA PHE A 943 19.18 -25.63 -18.52
C PHE A 943 19.29 -25.64 -20.05
N LEU A 944 19.24 -24.44 -20.66
CA LEU A 944 18.81 -24.24 -22.04
C LEU A 944 19.72 -23.26 -22.77
N GLY A 945 20.22 -23.64 -23.96
CA GLY A 945 21.13 -22.85 -24.78
C GLY A 945 20.70 -22.74 -26.24
N ILE A 946 20.95 -21.57 -26.84
CA ILE A 946 20.77 -21.32 -28.28
C ILE A 946 22.09 -20.77 -28.83
N GLU A 947 22.76 -21.51 -29.70
CA GLU A 947 24.00 -21.07 -30.32
C GLU A 947 23.74 -20.30 -31.62
N LEU A 948 24.28 -19.08 -31.70
CA LEU A 948 24.12 -18.23 -32.87
C LEU A 948 25.35 -18.27 -33.77
N VAL A 949 25.11 -18.41 -35.07
CA VAL A 949 26.13 -18.48 -36.12
C VAL A 949 25.75 -17.59 -37.30
N THR A 950 26.74 -17.11 -38.05
CA THR A 950 26.47 -16.33 -39.26
C THR A 950 26.09 -17.21 -40.45
N ASP A 951 26.48 -18.48 -40.41
CA ASP A 951 26.11 -19.50 -41.38
C ASP A 951 26.14 -20.90 -40.72
N ARG A 952 25.13 -21.72 -40.99
CA ARG A 952 24.94 -23.04 -40.35
C ARG A 952 25.95 -24.09 -40.80
N LYS A 953 26.53 -23.95 -41.99
CA LYS A 953 27.52 -24.92 -42.51
C LYS A 953 28.90 -24.65 -41.95
N THR A 954 29.34 -23.41 -42.05
CA THR A 954 30.65 -22.96 -41.57
C THR A 954 30.70 -22.81 -40.05
N LYS A 955 29.54 -22.69 -39.38
CA LYS A 955 29.39 -22.57 -37.92
C LYS A 955 30.18 -21.40 -37.32
N VAL A 956 30.43 -20.35 -38.13
CA VAL A 956 31.13 -19.13 -37.71
C VAL A 956 30.30 -18.42 -36.62
N PRO A 957 30.86 -18.15 -35.43
CA PRO A 957 30.11 -17.55 -34.32
C PRO A 957 29.51 -16.17 -34.65
N ALA A 958 28.25 -15.95 -34.27
CA ALA A 958 27.58 -14.65 -34.41
C ALA A 958 27.55 -13.87 -33.08
N THR A 959 28.73 -13.59 -32.49
CA THR A 959 28.89 -12.96 -31.17
C THR A 959 28.14 -11.62 -31.03
N GLN A 960 28.26 -10.75 -32.03
CA GLN A 960 27.62 -9.43 -31.99
C GLN A 960 26.09 -9.55 -32.00
N LEU A 961 25.55 -10.47 -32.79
CA LEU A 961 24.11 -10.75 -32.84
C LEU A 961 23.62 -11.31 -31.51
N ALA A 962 24.36 -12.24 -30.89
CA ALA A 962 24.00 -12.77 -29.57
C ALA A 962 23.91 -11.67 -28.51
N LYS A 963 24.86 -10.73 -28.51
CA LYS A 963 24.81 -9.55 -27.64
C LYS A 963 23.59 -8.68 -27.92
N GLN A 964 23.29 -8.39 -29.19
CA GLN A 964 22.13 -7.58 -29.57
C GLN A 964 20.80 -8.22 -29.16
N VAL A 965 20.66 -9.54 -29.33
CA VAL A 965 19.47 -10.28 -28.92
C VAL A 965 19.33 -10.30 -27.39
N ALA A 966 20.43 -10.49 -26.64
CA ALA A 966 20.40 -10.47 -25.18
C ALA A 966 20.06 -9.07 -24.61
N ASP A 967 20.69 -8.01 -25.11
CA ASP A 967 20.37 -6.63 -24.73
C ASP A 967 18.92 -6.28 -25.14
N GLY A 968 18.45 -6.75 -26.31
CA GLY A 968 17.08 -6.59 -26.79
C GLY A 968 16.02 -7.30 -25.94
N ALA A 969 16.31 -8.51 -25.45
CA ALA A 969 15.45 -9.22 -24.52
C ALA A 969 15.34 -8.46 -23.19
N ARG A 970 16.46 -7.91 -22.70
CA ARG A 970 16.50 -7.06 -21.49
C ARG A 970 15.70 -5.78 -21.64
N GLU A 971 15.75 -5.12 -22.80
CA GLU A 971 14.89 -3.96 -23.09
C GLU A 971 13.40 -4.30 -23.02
N ARG A 972 13.03 -5.54 -23.36
CA ARG A 972 11.66 -6.08 -23.33
C ARG A 972 11.27 -6.77 -22.01
N GLY A 973 12.13 -6.69 -20.99
CA GLY A 973 11.80 -7.19 -19.65
C GLY A 973 12.21 -8.64 -19.39
N ILE A 974 13.16 -9.20 -20.14
CA ILE A 974 13.67 -10.56 -19.90
C ILE A 974 15.18 -10.55 -19.68
N LEU A 975 15.62 -11.24 -18.63
CA LEU A 975 17.04 -11.34 -18.28
C LEU A 975 17.64 -12.66 -18.80
N ILE A 976 18.54 -12.56 -19.78
CA ILE A 976 19.35 -13.66 -20.32
C ILE A 976 20.80 -13.22 -20.47
N GLY A 977 21.72 -14.17 -20.59
CA GLY A 977 23.14 -13.90 -20.79
C GLY A 977 23.70 -14.55 -22.06
N THR A 978 24.96 -14.24 -22.37
CA THR A 978 25.75 -14.93 -23.40
C THR A 978 26.90 -15.69 -22.77
N GLU A 979 27.28 -16.83 -23.34
CA GLU A 979 28.37 -17.67 -22.84
C GLU A 979 29.05 -18.47 -23.98
N GLY A 980 30.00 -19.32 -23.63
CA GLY A 980 30.80 -20.14 -24.54
C GLY A 980 32.14 -19.49 -24.88
N PRO A 981 33.04 -20.20 -25.58
CA PRO A 981 34.35 -19.66 -25.96
C PRO A 981 34.30 -18.40 -26.84
N HIS A 982 33.18 -18.20 -27.55
CA HIS A 982 32.97 -17.08 -28.47
C HIS A 982 31.85 -16.12 -28.03
N ASP A 983 31.31 -16.29 -26.82
CA ASP A 983 30.20 -15.49 -26.28
C ASP A 983 28.99 -15.39 -27.24
N ASN A 984 28.72 -16.45 -28.02
CA ASN A 984 27.65 -16.52 -29.04
C ASN A 984 26.49 -17.45 -28.67
N VAL A 985 26.47 -17.99 -27.45
CA VAL A 985 25.39 -18.87 -26.96
C VAL A 985 24.50 -18.08 -26.03
N LEU A 986 23.22 -17.91 -26.38
CA LEU A 986 22.21 -17.37 -25.47
C LEU A 986 21.96 -18.39 -24.37
N LYS A 987 22.22 -18.00 -23.13
CA LYS A 987 22.16 -18.85 -21.94
C LYS A 987 20.91 -18.55 -21.12
N MET A 988 20.11 -19.59 -20.90
CA MET A 988 18.90 -19.55 -20.10
C MET A 988 18.89 -20.66 -19.05
N ARG A 989 18.67 -20.26 -17.80
CA ARG A 989 18.53 -21.13 -16.64
C ARG A 989 17.55 -20.53 -15.63
N PRO A 990 16.26 -20.42 -15.96
CA PRO A 990 15.25 -19.82 -15.08
C PRO A 990 15.13 -20.58 -13.74
N SER A 991 14.43 -20.04 -12.75
CA SER A 991 14.10 -20.82 -11.54
C SER A 991 13.24 -22.06 -11.87
N MET A 992 13.19 -23.04 -10.98
CA MET A 992 12.44 -24.30 -11.18
C MET A 992 10.92 -24.12 -11.09
N ILE A 993 10.44 -22.98 -10.60
CA ILE A 993 9.02 -22.63 -10.51
C ILE A 993 8.50 -21.95 -11.80
N PHE A 994 9.30 -21.94 -12.87
CA PHE A 994 8.93 -21.32 -14.14
C PHE A 994 7.68 -21.97 -14.72
N SER A 995 6.67 -21.16 -15.05
CA SER A 995 5.39 -21.64 -15.59
C SER A 995 5.37 -21.64 -17.12
N GLN A 996 4.33 -22.23 -17.70
CA GLN A 996 4.11 -22.16 -19.15
C GLN A 996 3.87 -20.72 -19.62
N ALA A 997 3.13 -19.90 -18.87
CA ALA A 997 2.92 -18.49 -19.22
C ALA A 997 4.24 -17.69 -19.26
N ASN A 998 5.18 -17.99 -18.35
CA ASN A 998 6.53 -17.41 -18.40
C ASN A 998 7.28 -17.87 -19.65
N ALA A 999 7.12 -19.13 -20.05
CA ALA A 999 7.73 -19.68 -21.26
C ALA A 999 7.16 -19.05 -22.54
N ASP A 1000 5.86 -18.82 -22.59
CA ASP A 1000 5.21 -18.12 -23.70
C ASP A 1000 5.75 -16.69 -23.84
N PHE A 1001 5.85 -15.96 -22.72
CA PHE A 1001 6.43 -14.61 -22.72
C PHE A 1001 7.90 -14.61 -23.17
N LEU A 1002 8.70 -15.60 -22.73
CA LEU A 1002 10.08 -15.76 -23.19
C LEU A 1002 10.17 -15.99 -24.71
N LEU A 1003 9.35 -16.87 -25.26
CA LEU A 1003 9.34 -17.17 -26.68
C LEU A 1003 8.92 -15.97 -27.53
N GLU A 1004 7.92 -15.22 -27.08
CA GLU A 1004 7.46 -13.99 -27.73
C GLU A 1004 8.57 -12.93 -27.75
N VAL A 1005 9.16 -12.62 -26.60
CA VAL A 1005 10.24 -11.61 -26.51
C VAL A 1005 11.47 -12.02 -27.31
N LEU A 1006 11.84 -13.30 -27.32
CA LEU A 1006 12.95 -13.77 -28.16
C LEU A 1006 12.62 -13.59 -29.64
N ASP A 1007 11.41 -13.93 -30.08
CA ASP A 1007 10.99 -13.71 -31.47
C ASP A 1007 11.12 -12.24 -31.88
N GLU A 1008 10.63 -11.32 -31.04
CA GLU A 1008 10.74 -9.88 -31.28
C GLU A 1008 12.18 -9.38 -31.26
N SER A 1009 13.01 -9.93 -30.35
CA SER A 1009 14.42 -9.54 -30.23
C SER A 1009 15.22 -9.99 -31.46
N PHE A 1010 14.96 -11.20 -31.98
CA PHE A 1010 15.54 -11.64 -33.26
C PHE A 1010 15.06 -10.78 -34.43
N LYS A 1011 13.76 -10.49 -34.53
CA LYS A 1011 13.21 -9.58 -35.57
C LYS A 1011 13.89 -8.23 -35.55
N ALA A 1012 14.13 -7.66 -34.37
CA ALA A 1012 14.75 -6.35 -34.23
C ALA A 1012 16.24 -6.37 -34.55
N ALA A 1013 16.97 -7.42 -34.14
CA ALA A 1013 18.42 -7.51 -34.33
C ALA A 1013 18.84 -7.87 -35.77
N LEU A 1014 17.94 -8.46 -36.57
CA LEU A 1014 18.18 -8.85 -37.97
C LEU A 1014 17.66 -7.82 -39.00
N ARG A 1015 17.06 -6.72 -38.55
CA ARG A 1015 16.74 -5.55 -39.39
C ARG A 1015 17.96 -4.66 -39.52
#